data_AF-A0A2A6PW68-F1
#
_entry.id   AF-A0A2A6PW68-F1
#
_cell.length_a   1.000
_cell.length_b   1.000
_cell.length_c   1.000
_cell.angle_alpha   90.00
_cell.angle_beta   90.00
_cell.angle_gamma   90.00
#
_symmetry.space_group_name_H-M   'P 1'
#
loop_
_entity.id
_entity.type
_entity.pdbx_description
1 polymer ?
#
loop_
_entity_poly.entity_id
_entity_poly.type
_entity_poly.pdbx_seq_one_letter_code
_entity_poly.pdbx_strand_id
1 'polypeptide(L)'
;MSDKGISQKPASRFIYRTETDPAVVLQHFAAIRALADSEKEALGFLPEAAYRDAVIEKRLRVMLARENGMSQLAGFILFSGVFPNARVQAVAVRAEHRRSGVASALVSGLVSHLESRGYIAITAAVASDLATAQAFYESRGFVARHVRDGGQARQRRIVLRSRELDTANFFTLMAPPTVSGQGVVNLGLRPRSAFEAPLYLIDLNVLFDLIKERARSATANRLFGAALAHLVRLAVAPEFIIELERTSKDPANDTPLKLARQLPKLPAFPKEDVEPLAAAIHKTVFVDTNHAQAGTRQALSDARHLAEAALIRASGYITSDNALLNARDDLLRLIGVDIASLDEFVELLPAEEPSRERGQLKGTKCETKTATAAEAKAYLASQNVGDALVTDYLPSAAAFQRASTHGIFEDGDLVAVGMYRAPASVDAPALMLVHVRPDHVSCETFAEHLLDEAIRESCHSGPVTIELRAIPGQSTVNRAAKLRGFLPAANSDILIKVALGRPLTPSTWTAIARQTRRRTGLALPEAVPAASAIQTGLSVRGADGSDITVQLAALEAALAPTLIAWPGRDGVIVPIAKSFADDLLGTADQLYMFGRPNAAFVSLRTYFNSPRTAPLMRSGVPILFYESKRSGGRAAIVAAGRIVDATIVSKERVSDELLQRAVVEDLDPLTTSSDVLATSFDSLIRFPNPVTLDTLRQLGAEGSSNLQTTTPLPNAQLAAILDRGWSSA
;
A
#
# COMPACT_ATOMS: atom_id res chain seq x y z
N MET A 1 34.73 6.60 -39.49
CA MET A 1 35.52 7.28 -38.45
C MET A 1 34.99 8.68 -38.26
N SER A 2 34.23 8.89 -37.18
CA SER A 2 33.95 10.15 -36.48
C SER A 2 32.96 9.79 -35.37
N ASP A 3 33.53 9.17 -34.35
CA ASP A 3 32.88 8.73 -33.13
C ASP A 3 32.51 9.98 -32.30
N LYS A 4 31.22 10.20 -32.05
CA LYS A 4 30.75 11.17 -31.05
C LYS A 4 29.76 10.45 -30.15
N GLY A 5 30.33 9.95 -29.05
CA GLY A 5 29.65 9.22 -28.00
C GLY A 5 28.45 9.96 -27.43
N ILE A 6 27.33 9.25 -27.45
CA ILE A 6 26.13 9.57 -26.70
C ILE A 6 26.44 9.31 -25.22
N SER A 7 26.23 10.34 -24.38
CA SER A 7 26.47 10.30 -22.94
C SER A 7 25.54 9.31 -22.26
N GLN A 8 25.97 8.06 -22.16
CA GLN A 8 25.48 7.10 -21.17
C GLN A 8 25.53 7.76 -19.78
N LYS A 9 24.44 7.73 -19.00
CA LYS A 9 24.58 7.84 -17.54
C LYS A 9 25.16 6.49 -17.09
N PRO A 10 26.42 6.41 -16.65
CA PRO A 10 26.93 5.17 -16.12
C PRO A 10 26.11 4.80 -14.86
N ALA A 11 25.89 3.50 -14.65
CA ALA A 11 25.61 2.95 -13.32
C ALA A 11 26.50 3.67 -12.31
N SER A 12 26.01 4.04 -11.12
CA SER A 12 26.86 4.73 -10.16
C SER A 12 28.02 3.81 -9.77
N ARG A 13 29.18 4.00 -10.41
CA ARG A 13 30.44 3.30 -10.12
C ARG A 13 30.84 3.49 -8.65
N PHE A 14 30.31 4.54 -8.05
CA PHE A 14 30.54 4.98 -6.69
C PHE A 14 29.40 4.58 -5.76
N ILE A 15 29.76 4.09 -4.57
CA ILE A 15 28.85 3.95 -3.42
C ILE A 15 28.95 5.23 -2.61
N TYR A 16 27.82 5.90 -2.37
CA TYR A 16 27.81 7.17 -1.67
C TYR A 16 27.43 6.97 -0.20
N ARG A 17 28.26 7.46 0.72
CA ARG A 17 27.97 7.44 2.16
C ARG A 17 28.10 8.83 2.76
N THR A 18 27.12 9.22 3.56
CA THR A 18 27.22 10.45 4.34
C THR A 18 28.09 10.20 5.56
N GLU A 19 29.04 11.11 5.79
CA GLU A 19 29.92 11.07 6.94
C GLU A 19 29.69 12.31 7.82
N THR A 20 29.64 12.06 9.12
CA THR A 20 29.31 13.08 10.13
C THR A 20 30.25 13.07 11.33
N ASP A 21 31.13 12.07 11.42
CA ASP A 21 32.18 12.05 12.44
C ASP A 21 33.17 13.20 12.18
N PRO A 22 33.34 14.14 13.13
CA PRO A 22 34.30 15.23 12.99
C PRO A 22 35.71 14.77 12.62
N ALA A 23 36.17 13.63 13.16
CA ALA A 23 37.51 13.12 12.89
C ALA A 23 37.70 12.75 11.40
N VAL A 24 36.72 12.09 10.80
CA VAL A 24 36.77 11.66 9.40
C VAL A 24 36.51 12.84 8.46
N VAL A 25 35.57 13.73 8.81
CA VAL A 25 35.29 14.93 8.03
C VAL A 25 36.53 15.85 7.96
N LEU A 26 37.29 15.97 9.04
CA LEU A 26 38.53 16.75 9.07
C LEU A 26 39.62 16.18 8.15
N GLN A 27 39.67 14.87 7.93
CA GLN A 27 40.61 14.25 6.96
C GLN A 27 40.36 14.73 5.53
N HIS A 28 39.12 15.08 5.20
CA HIS A 28 38.73 15.58 3.88
C HIS A 28 38.66 17.12 3.80
N PHE A 29 39.09 17.85 4.84
CA PHE A 29 38.94 19.29 4.96
C PHE A 29 39.50 20.10 3.78
N ALA A 30 40.69 19.73 3.29
CA ALA A 30 41.30 20.39 2.13
C ALA A 30 40.42 20.26 0.86
N ALA A 31 39.82 19.08 0.64
CA ALA A 31 38.93 18.85 -0.49
C ALA A 31 37.60 19.60 -0.36
N ILE A 32 37.07 19.74 0.86
CA ILE A 32 35.85 20.52 1.15
C ILE A 32 36.07 21.98 0.80
N ARG A 33 37.22 22.54 1.22
CA ARG A 33 37.60 23.92 0.90
C ARG A 33 37.77 24.15 -0.59
N ALA A 34 38.54 23.28 -1.27
CA ALA A 34 38.72 23.39 -2.71
C ALA A 34 37.39 23.37 -3.47
N LEU A 35 36.44 22.53 -3.03
CA LEU A 35 35.09 22.49 -3.61
C LEU A 35 34.29 23.76 -3.30
N ALA A 36 34.34 24.27 -2.07
CA ALA A 36 33.67 25.52 -1.70
C ALA A 36 34.22 26.73 -2.47
N ASP A 37 35.54 26.81 -2.62
CA ASP A 37 36.22 27.89 -3.33
C ASP A 37 35.93 27.85 -4.84
N SER A 38 35.78 26.66 -5.42
CA SER A 38 35.37 26.50 -6.83
C SER A 38 33.96 27.02 -7.12
N GLU A 39 33.09 27.07 -6.10
CA GLU A 39 31.70 27.52 -6.18
C GLU A 39 31.45 28.86 -5.46
N LYS A 40 32.52 29.66 -5.24
CA LYS A 40 32.50 30.93 -4.48
C LYS A 40 31.53 31.97 -5.03
N GLU A 41 31.24 31.94 -6.33
CA GLU A 41 30.26 32.82 -6.96
C GLU A 41 28.80 32.48 -6.57
N ALA A 42 28.51 31.21 -6.28
CA ALA A 42 27.19 30.73 -5.90
C ALA A 42 27.00 30.66 -4.37
N LEU A 43 28.03 30.24 -3.63
CA LEU A 43 27.95 30.00 -2.17
C LEU A 43 28.37 31.19 -1.31
N GLY A 44 29.11 32.14 -1.88
CA GLY A 44 29.75 33.21 -1.12
C GLY A 44 31.09 32.78 -0.49
N PHE A 45 31.59 33.57 0.46
CA PHE A 45 32.87 33.31 1.13
C PHE A 45 32.66 33.04 2.62
N LEU A 46 33.29 31.98 3.12
CA LEU A 46 33.31 31.58 4.53
C LEU A 46 34.78 31.38 4.96
N PRO A 47 35.22 31.94 6.11
CA PRO A 47 36.57 31.75 6.62
C PRO A 47 36.88 30.28 6.96
N GLU A 48 38.16 29.90 6.93
CA GLU A 48 38.60 28.53 7.28
C GLU A 48 38.14 28.13 8.70
N ALA A 49 38.28 29.04 9.67
CA ALA A 49 37.85 28.81 11.05
C ALA A 49 36.36 28.43 11.12
N ALA A 50 35.50 29.12 10.35
CA ALA A 50 34.07 28.85 10.34
C ALA A 50 33.73 27.44 9.82
N TYR A 51 34.50 26.91 8.87
CA TYR A 51 34.36 25.52 8.42
C TYR A 51 34.85 24.53 9.49
N ARG A 52 35.97 24.80 10.17
CA ARG A 52 36.47 23.94 11.25
C ARG A 52 35.50 23.88 12.42
N ASP A 53 35.01 25.03 12.85
CA ASP A 53 34.01 25.15 13.92
C ASP A 53 32.74 24.40 13.54
N ALA A 54 32.29 24.51 12.29
CA ALA A 54 31.13 23.76 11.81
C ALA A 54 31.34 22.24 11.80
N VAL A 55 32.55 21.74 11.55
CA VAL A 55 32.85 20.30 11.65
C VAL A 55 32.80 19.85 13.11
N ILE A 56 33.44 20.61 14.02
CA ILE A 56 33.47 20.30 15.46
C ILE A 56 32.05 20.30 16.05
N GLU A 57 31.24 21.30 15.67
CA GLU A 57 29.84 21.44 16.10
C GLU A 57 28.88 20.50 15.36
N LYS A 58 29.38 19.58 14.52
CA LYS A 58 28.58 18.61 13.72
C LYS A 58 27.55 19.26 12.80
N ARG A 59 27.83 20.49 12.37
CA ARG A 59 27.03 21.32 11.46
C ARG A 59 27.45 21.18 9.99
N LEU A 60 28.57 20.50 9.73
CA LEU A 60 29.03 20.15 8.40
C LEU A 60 28.96 18.65 8.19
N ARG A 61 28.33 18.22 7.10
CA ARG A 61 28.27 16.81 6.68
C ARG A 61 28.82 16.67 5.28
N VAL A 62 29.49 15.57 5.00
CA VAL A 62 30.07 15.29 3.68
C VAL A 62 29.47 14.03 3.10
N MET A 63 29.36 13.99 1.77
CA MET A 63 29.12 12.77 1.03
C MET A 63 30.45 12.26 0.49
N LEU A 64 30.81 11.02 0.83
CA LEU A 64 31.97 10.34 0.30
C LEU A 64 31.54 9.36 -0.78
N ALA A 65 32.14 9.47 -1.97
CA ALA A 65 32.05 8.48 -3.03
C ALA A 65 33.13 7.42 -2.81
N ARG A 66 32.73 6.14 -2.71
CA ARG A 66 33.64 5.01 -2.60
C ARG A 66 33.72 4.25 -3.90
N GLU A 67 34.94 4.01 -4.36
CA GLU A 67 35.23 3.24 -5.56
C GLU A 67 36.50 2.42 -5.32
N ASN A 68 36.43 1.10 -5.51
CA ASN A 68 37.56 0.17 -5.31
C ASN A 68 38.28 0.33 -3.96
N GLY A 69 37.55 0.66 -2.89
CA GLY A 69 38.08 0.85 -1.54
C GLY A 69 38.63 2.25 -1.24
N MET A 70 38.77 3.13 -2.24
CA MET A 70 39.17 4.53 -2.03
C MET A 70 37.95 5.43 -1.82
N SER A 71 38.01 6.28 -0.80
CA SER A 71 36.95 7.25 -0.48
C SER A 71 37.36 8.65 -0.94
N GLN A 72 36.54 9.27 -1.79
CA GLN A 72 36.74 10.65 -2.25
C GLN A 72 35.54 11.54 -1.93
N LEU A 73 35.77 12.85 -1.80
CA LEU A 73 34.71 13.79 -1.51
C LEU A 73 33.81 14.01 -2.74
N ALA A 74 32.54 13.59 -2.63
CA ALA A 74 31.51 13.82 -3.64
C ALA A 74 30.81 15.18 -3.47
N GLY A 75 30.56 15.59 -2.22
CA GLY A 75 29.89 16.84 -1.91
C GLY A 75 29.78 17.12 -0.41
N PHE A 76 29.23 18.27 -0.02
CA PHE A 76 29.00 18.61 1.38
C PHE A 76 27.74 19.46 1.57
N ILE A 77 27.20 19.44 2.78
CA ILE A 77 26.17 20.34 3.27
C ILE A 77 26.60 20.98 4.59
N LEU A 78 26.45 22.30 4.65
CA LEU A 78 26.67 23.12 5.83
C LEU A 78 25.33 23.73 6.25
N PHE A 79 24.99 23.56 7.52
CA PHE A 79 23.77 24.12 8.08
C PHE A 79 24.03 24.85 9.40
N SER A 80 23.09 25.69 9.77
CA SER A 80 23.07 26.46 11.02
C SER A 80 21.64 26.67 11.45
N GLY A 81 21.41 27.28 12.60
CA GLY A 81 20.07 27.66 13.03
C GLY A 81 19.97 27.72 14.54
N VAL A 82 18.85 28.26 15.00
CA VAL A 82 18.49 28.31 16.41
C VAL A 82 17.14 27.63 16.53
N PHE A 83 17.06 26.60 17.37
CA PHE A 83 15.82 25.86 17.60
C PHE A 83 14.66 26.83 17.91
N PRO A 84 13.48 26.67 17.28
CA PRO A 84 13.05 25.52 16.48
C PRO A 84 13.29 25.64 14.96
N ASN A 85 14.10 26.61 14.50
CA ASN A 85 14.30 26.88 13.06
C ASN A 85 15.74 26.63 12.59
N ALA A 86 15.87 25.92 11.47
CA ALA A 86 17.15 25.65 10.83
C ALA A 86 17.33 26.46 9.53
N ARG A 87 18.58 26.54 9.07
CA ARG A 87 18.99 27.22 7.85
C ARG A 87 20.10 26.44 7.14
N VAL A 88 19.90 26.14 5.87
CA VAL A 88 20.96 25.66 4.98
C VAL A 88 21.85 26.84 4.61
N GLN A 89 23.15 26.74 4.90
CA GLN A 89 24.14 27.77 4.58
C GLN A 89 24.79 27.51 3.22
N ALA A 90 25.21 26.27 2.96
CA ALA A 90 25.86 25.90 1.71
C ALA A 90 25.61 24.43 1.38
N VAL A 91 25.43 24.13 0.09
CA VAL A 91 25.41 22.77 -0.46
C VAL A 91 26.25 22.79 -1.73
N ALA A 92 27.24 21.90 -1.83
CA ALA A 92 28.11 21.81 -3.00
C ALA A 92 28.34 20.35 -3.39
N VAL A 93 28.41 20.09 -4.70
CA VAL A 93 28.72 18.77 -5.26
C VAL A 93 29.75 18.93 -6.37
N ARG A 94 30.79 18.09 -6.31
CA ARG A 94 31.87 18.03 -7.31
C ARG A 94 31.28 17.71 -8.69
N ALA A 95 31.80 18.35 -9.74
CA ALA A 95 31.25 18.26 -11.10
C ALA A 95 31.00 16.81 -11.57
N GLU A 96 31.95 15.91 -11.29
CA GLU A 96 31.92 14.47 -11.62
C GLU A 96 30.76 13.71 -10.96
N HIS A 97 30.26 14.20 -9.83
CA HIS A 97 29.17 13.58 -9.06
C HIS A 97 27.86 14.39 -9.14
N ARG A 98 27.75 15.35 -10.07
CA ARG A 98 26.49 16.07 -10.28
C ARG A 98 25.47 15.18 -10.96
N ARG A 99 24.18 15.46 -10.71
CA ARG A 99 23.04 14.72 -11.28
C ARG A 99 22.98 13.22 -10.92
N SER A 100 23.78 12.76 -9.95
CA SER A 100 23.70 11.42 -9.35
C SER A 100 22.90 11.36 -8.05
N GLY A 101 22.20 12.46 -7.69
CA GLY A 101 21.36 12.52 -6.48
C GLY A 101 22.09 12.94 -5.20
N VAL A 102 23.42 13.12 -5.20
CA VAL A 102 24.21 13.46 -4.00
C VAL A 102 23.69 14.68 -3.23
N ALA A 103 23.39 15.78 -3.92
CA ALA A 103 22.84 16.99 -3.27
C ALA A 103 21.48 16.72 -2.61
N SER A 104 20.64 15.90 -3.26
CA SER A 104 19.33 15.52 -2.73
C SER A 104 19.46 14.66 -1.48
N ALA A 105 20.35 13.67 -1.50
CA ALA A 105 20.65 12.82 -0.35
C ALA A 105 21.14 13.62 0.87
N LEU A 106 22.04 14.60 0.66
CA LEU A 106 22.55 15.47 1.72
C LEU A 106 21.43 16.34 2.36
N VAL A 107 20.54 16.91 1.55
CA VAL A 107 19.42 17.71 2.05
C VAL A 107 18.38 16.83 2.76
N SER A 108 18.04 15.67 2.21
CA SER A 108 17.11 14.71 2.84
C SER A 108 17.64 14.21 4.19
N GLY A 109 18.92 13.85 4.26
CA GLY A 109 19.56 13.45 5.52
C GLY A 109 19.62 14.57 6.56
N LEU A 110 19.75 15.84 6.13
CA LEU A 110 19.66 16.98 7.03
C LEU A 110 18.23 17.19 7.55
N VAL A 111 17.25 17.19 6.64
CA VAL A 111 15.82 17.35 6.98
C VAL A 111 15.40 16.29 8.00
N SER A 112 15.73 15.02 7.74
CA SER A 112 15.46 13.90 8.64
C SER A 112 16.04 14.12 10.06
N HIS A 113 17.29 14.58 10.13
CA HIS A 113 17.95 14.87 11.41
C HIS A 113 17.33 16.04 12.17
N LEU A 114 16.84 17.05 11.46
CA LEU A 114 16.16 18.19 12.08
C LEU A 114 14.77 17.79 12.58
N GLU A 115 14.04 16.99 11.79
CA GLU A 115 12.74 16.42 12.17
C GLU A 115 12.84 15.54 13.42
N SER A 116 13.84 14.66 13.48
CA SER A 116 14.06 13.79 14.66
C SER A 116 14.41 14.55 15.93
N ARG A 117 14.86 15.82 15.80
CA ARG A 117 15.14 16.74 16.91
C ARG A 117 14.04 17.77 17.16
N GLY A 118 12.90 17.67 16.47
CA GLY A 118 11.74 18.53 16.69
C GLY A 118 11.84 19.95 16.11
N TYR A 119 12.72 20.19 15.13
CA TYR A 119 12.74 21.47 14.40
C TYR A 119 11.50 21.59 13.51
N ILE A 120 10.90 22.78 13.44
CA ILE A 120 9.62 23.00 12.75
C ILE A 120 9.78 23.51 11.31
N ALA A 121 10.91 24.15 11.00
CA ALA A 121 11.16 24.70 9.68
C ALA A 121 12.65 24.74 9.34
N ILE A 122 12.94 24.62 8.05
CA ILE A 122 14.27 24.83 7.47
C ILE A 122 14.20 25.88 6.36
N THR A 123 15.15 26.81 6.35
CA THR A 123 15.23 27.89 5.37
C THR A 123 16.47 27.77 4.49
N ALA A 124 16.36 28.21 3.25
CA ALA A 124 17.46 28.33 2.30
C ALA A 124 17.38 29.70 1.62
N ALA A 125 18.49 30.42 1.58
CA ALA A 125 18.60 31.71 0.92
C ALA A 125 19.34 31.53 -0.40
N VAL A 126 18.64 31.68 -1.53
CA VAL A 126 19.16 31.34 -2.86
C VAL A 126 19.06 32.55 -3.77
N ALA A 127 20.14 32.87 -4.48
CA ALA A 127 20.14 34.00 -5.41
C ALA A 127 19.20 33.74 -6.60
N SER A 128 18.41 34.75 -7.00
CA SER A 128 17.36 34.64 -8.02
C SER A 128 17.87 34.31 -9.43
N ASP A 129 19.12 34.66 -9.72
CA ASP A 129 19.83 34.37 -10.96
C ASP A 129 20.28 32.90 -11.09
N LEU A 130 20.31 32.15 -9.98
CA LEU A 130 20.69 30.73 -9.98
C LEU A 130 19.49 29.82 -10.27
N ALA A 131 19.01 29.82 -11.52
CA ALA A 131 17.82 29.06 -11.93
C ALA A 131 17.88 27.56 -11.54
N THR A 132 19.04 26.90 -11.73
CA THR A 132 19.24 25.50 -11.37
C THR A 132 19.10 25.24 -9.87
N ALA A 133 19.60 26.15 -9.02
CA ALA A 133 19.48 26.03 -7.58
C ALA A 133 18.04 26.30 -7.11
N GLN A 134 17.36 27.28 -7.72
CA GLN A 134 15.95 27.57 -7.41
C GLN A 134 15.06 26.36 -7.71
N ALA A 135 15.19 25.78 -8.91
CA ALA A 135 14.46 24.58 -9.30
C ALA A 135 14.75 23.40 -8.38
N PHE A 136 16.02 23.23 -7.95
CA PHE A 136 16.42 22.18 -7.02
C PHE A 136 15.74 22.30 -5.64
N TYR A 137 15.70 23.50 -5.05
CA TYR A 137 15.06 23.67 -3.73
C TYR A 137 13.54 23.52 -3.83
N GLU A 138 12.94 24.02 -4.91
CA GLU A 138 11.51 23.89 -5.18
C GLU A 138 11.07 22.43 -5.34
N SER A 139 11.83 21.64 -6.12
CA SER A 139 11.57 20.20 -6.28
C SER A 139 11.74 19.40 -4.97
N ARG A 140 12.38 19.99 -3.94
CA ARG A 140 12.55 19.40 -2.61
C ARG A 140 11.60 19.98 -1.56
N GLY A 141 10.54 20.67 -2.00
CA GLY A 141 9.45 21.14 -1.15
C GLY A 141 9.74 22.45 -0.42
N PHE A 142 10.74 23.22 -0.84
CA PHE A 142 10.97 24.57 -0.33
C PHE A 142 10.10 25.57 -1.10
N VAL A 143 9.23 26.28 -0.38
CA VAL A 143 8.35 27.31 -0.93
C VAL A 143 9.02 28.67 -0.81
N ALA A 144 8.99 29.47 -1.89
CA ALA A 144 9.45 30.85 -1.85
C ALA A 144 8.53 31.70 -0.96
N ARG A 145 9.04 32.23 0.16
CA ARG A 145 8.27 33.07 1.09
C ARG A 145 8.50 34.55 0.87
N HIS A 146 9.74 34.93 0.59
CA HIS A 146 10.15 36.32 0.58
C HIS A 146 11.32 36.53 -0.39
N VAL A 147 11.35 37.68 -1.07
CA VAL A 147 12.48 38.11 -1.89
C VAL A 147 13.09 39.35 -1.25
N ARG A 148 14.40 39.33 -0.99
CA ARG A 148 15.14 40.45 -0.40
C ARG A 148 16.32 40.82 -1.29
N ASP A 149 16.69 42.09 -1.31
CA ASP A 149 17.94 42.53 -1.92
C ASP A 149 19.16 42.02 -1.13
N GLY A 150 20.14 41.50 -1.85
CA GLY A 150 21.39 40.99 -1.32
C GLY A 150 22.32 42.10 -0.82
N GLY A 151 23.51 41.71 -0.35
CA GLY A 151 24.48 42.67 0.20
C GLY A 151 24.98 43.71 -0.82
N GLN A 152 25.43 44.86 -0.28
CA GLN A 152 25.96 46.02 -1.01
C GLN A 152 27.00 45.68 -2.10
N ALA A 153 27.74 44.58 -1.94
CA ALA A 153 28.81 44.17 -2.85
C ALA A 153 28.37 43.50 -4.17
N ARG A 154 27.16 42.91 -4.24
CA ARG A 154 26.74 42.13 -5.43
C ARG A 154 25.35 42.49 -5.98
N GLN A 155 24.54 43.29 -5.26
CA GLN A 155 23.19 43.75 -5.69
C GLN A 155 22.27 42.66 -6.27
N ARG A 156 22.44 41.39 -5.88
CA ARG A 156 21.60 40.29 -6.37
C ARG A 156 20.34 40.17 -5.52
N ARG A 157 19.19 39.90 -6.13
CA ARG A 157 17.96 39.54 -5.39
C ARG A 157 18.09 38.11 -4.85
N ILE A 158 17.83 37.92 -3.56
CA ILE A 158 17.86 36.63 -2.86
C ILE A 158 16.42 36.20 -2.57
N VAL A 159 16.07 35.02 -3.05
CA VAL A 159 14.81 34.35 -2.73
C VAL A 159 15.02 33.52 -1.47
N LEU A 160 14.35 33.89 -0.39
CA LEU A 160 14.28 33.10 0.82
C LEU A 160 13.19 32.05 0.64
N ARG A 161 13.61 30.79 0.52
CA ARG A 161 12.71 29.65 0.47
C ARG A 161 12.67 28.96 1.85
N SER A 162 11.50 28.56 2.29
CA SER A 162 11.30 27.82 3.53
C SER A 162 10.61 26.50 3.24
N ARG A 163 11.01 25.45 3.94
CA ARG A 163 10.28 24.19 4.01
C ARG A 163 9.84 23.98 5.46
N GLU A 164 8.55 23.78 5.65
CA GLU A 164 8.01 23.28 6.91
C GLU A 164 8.40 21.81 7.04
N LEU A 165 8.83 21.44 8.24
CA LEU A 165 9.25 20.09 8.57
C LEU A 165 8.05 19.29 9.08
N ASP A 166 7.99 18.00 8.80
CA ASP A 166 6.87 17.13 9.21
C ASP A 166 7.07 16.70 10.68
N THR A 167 7.16 17.69 11.58
CA THR A 167 7.22 17.49 13.04
C THR A 167 5.83 17.62 13.65
N ALA A 168 5.53 16.76 14.61
CA ALA A 168 4.30 16.86 15.39
C ALA A 168 4.33 18.13 16.25
N ASN A 169 3.65 19.18 15.78
CA ASN A 169 3.58 20.45 16.49
C ASN A 169 2.22 20.54 17.22
N PHE A 170 2.14 21.32 18.31
CA PHE A 170 0.89 21.55 19.04
C PHE A 170 -0.24 22.07 18.13
N PHE A 171 0.10 22.82 17.07
CA PHE A 171 -0.84 23.28 16.05
C PHE A 171 -1.32 22.18 15.11
N THR A 172 -0.50 21.15 14.84
CA THR A 172 -0.89 19.96 14.04
C THR A 172 -1.89 19.09 14.81
N LEU A 173 -1.79 19.05 16.14
CA LEU A 173 -2.73 18.37 17.04
C LEU A 173 -4.08 19.10 17.17
N MET A 174 -4.10 20.42 16.90
CA MET A 174 -5.27 21.29 17.04
C MET A 174 -5.88 21.70 15.69
N ALA A 175 -5.26 21.33 14.56
CA ALA A 175 -5.74 21.70 13.23
C ALA A 175 -7.00 20.89 12.88
N PRO A 176 -8.15 21.53 12.59
CA PRO A 176 -9.27 20.83 11.99
C PRO A 176 -8.87 20.30 10.60
N PRO A 177 -9.44 19.16 10.15
CA PRO A 177 -9.11 18.58 8.85
C PRO A 177 -9.38 19.62 7.76
N THR A 178 -8.32 20.08 7.11
CA THR A 178 -8.38 21.19 6.17
C THR A 178 -9.09 20.75 4.89
N VAL A 179 -10.26 21.32 4.67
CA VAL A 179 -10.98 21.32 3.40
C VAL A 179 -10.37 22.42 2.52
N SER A 180 -9.69 22.05 1.43
CA SER A 180 -9.81 22.72 0.10
C SER A 180 -8.86 22.12 -0.94
N GLY A 181 -9.42 21.72 -2.09
CA GLY A 181 -8.72 21.50 -3.36
C GLY A 181 -8.21 20.07 -3.61
N GLN A 182 -9.11 19.13 -3.94
CA GLN A 182 -8.81 17.71 -4.21
C GLN A 182 -8.11 16.97 -3.05
N GLY A 183 -8.53 17.28 -1.83
CA GLY A 183 -7.97 16.73 -0.60
C GLY A 183 -8.21 15.23 -0.42
N VAL A 184 -7.20 14.61 0.20
CA VAL A 184 -7.20 13.24 0.72
C VAL A 184 -8.52 12.92 1.43
N VAL A 185 -9.23 11.88 0.96
CA VAL A 185 -10.52 11.46 1.51
C VAL A 185 -10.33 10.91 2.92
N ASN A 186 -10.93 11.54 3.93
CA ASN A 186 -10.95 10.99 5.28
C ASN A 186 -12.11 10.01 5.41
N LEU A 187 -11.80 8.71 5.49
CA LEU A 187 -12.79 7.61 5.61
C LEU A 187 -13.22 7.32 7.06
N GLY A 188 -12.91 8.20 8.03
CA GLY A 188 -13.26 7.99 9.44
C GLY A 188 -12.56 6.77 10.06
N LEU A 189 -11.38 6.41 9.54
CA LEU A 189 -10.64 5.23 10.00
C LEU A 189 -10.06 5.49 11.40
N ARG A 190 -10.27 4.54 12.32
CA ARG A 190 -9.68 4.56 13.66
C ARG A 190 -8.91 3.28 13.92
N PRO A 191 -7.82 3.33 14.72
CA PRO A 191 -7.15 2.11 15.17
C PRO A 191 -8.17 1.21 15.89
N ARG A 192 -8.31 -0.04 15.44
CA ARG A 192 -9.13 -1.03 16.14
C ARG A 192 -8.28 -1.71 17.21
N SER A 193 -8.87 -1.85 18.39
CA SER A 193 -8.24 -2.49 19.54
C SER A 193 -7.98 -3.97 19.24
N ALA A 194 -6.71 -4.39 19.25
CA ALA A 194 -6.28 -5.76 19.00
C ALA A 194 -6.51 -6.72 20.20
N PHE A 195 -7.21 -6.27 21.25
CA PHE A 195 -7.21 -6.95 22.54
C PHE A 195 -8.14 -8.16 22.63
N GLU A 196 -9.09 -8.36 21.71
CA GLU A 196 -9.93 -9.56 21.71
C GLU A 196 -10.39 -9.96 20.30
N ALA A 197 -10.14 -11.21 19.91
CA ALA A 197 -10.62 -11.74 18.63
C ALA A 197 -12.16 -11.75 18.58
N PRO A 198 -12.76 -11.53 17.40
CA PRO A 198 -14.20 -11.43 17.24
C PRO A 198 -14.88 -12.76 17.59
N LEU A 199 -16.01 -12.66 18.30
CA LEU A 199 -16.78 -13.81 18.75
C LEU A 199 -17.86 -14.16 17.72
N TYR A 200 -17.79 -15.36 17.18
CA TYR A 200 -18.77 -15.91 16.26
C TYR A 200 -19.50 -17.11 16.88
N LEU A 201 -20.80 -17.17 16.66
CA LEU A 201 -21.64 -18.31 17.01
C LEU A 201 -21.82 -19.22 15.81
N ILE A 202 -21.83 -20.53 16.04
CA ILE A 202 -22.01 -21.52 14.99
C ILE A 202 -23.36 -22.21 15.12
N ASP A 203 -23.99 -22.45 13.97
CA ASP A 203 -25.18 -23.29 13.82
C ASP A 203 -24.81 -24.79 13.85
N LEU A 204 -25.78 -25.64 14.19
CA LEU A 204 -25.69 -27.09 14.27
C LEU A 204 -25.18 -27.70 12.95
N ASN A 205 -25.60 -27.10 11.84
CA ASN A 205 -25.19 -27.53 10.50
C ASN A 205 -23.68 -27.44 10.28
N VAL A 206 -23.03 -26.40 10.82
CA VAL A 206 -21.58 -26.20 10.72
C VAL A 206 -20.82 -27.28 11.50
N LEU A 207 -21.35 -27.67 12.67
CA LEU A 207 -20.78 -28.78 13.44
C LEU A 207 -20.94 -30.12 12.72
N PHE A 208 -22.08 -30.36 12.05
CA PHE A 208 -22.24 -31.57 11.25
C PHE A 208 -21.35 -31.59 10.00
N ASP A 209 -21.04 -30.45 9.41
CA ASP A 209 -20.10 -30.36 8.28
C ASP A 209 -18.66 -30.70 8.72
N LEU A 210 -18.30 -30.45 9.98
CA LEU A 210 -17.03 -30.91 10.56
C LEU A 210 -16.99 -32.43 10.79
N ILE A 211 -18.04 -32.98 11.41
CA ILE A 211 -18.02 -34.36 11.93
C ILE A 211 -18.35 -35.39 10.85
N LYS A 212 -19.24 -35.05 9.92
CA LYS A 212 -19.66 -35.94 8.83
C LYS A 212 -18.89 -35.52 7.58
N GLU A 213 -18.35 -36.46 6.82
CA GLU A 213 -17.70 -36.23 5.52
C GLU A 213 -18.71 -35.71 4.48
N ARG A 214 -19.14 -34.47 4.65
CA ARG A 214 -20.06 -33.73 3.79
C ARG A 214 -19.27 -32.84 2.84
N ALA A 215 -19.95 -32.32 1.83
CA ALA A 215 -19.36 -31.48 0.79
C ALA A 215 -18.54 -30.27 1.34
N ARG A 216 -18.88 -29.75 2.53
CA ARG A 216 -18.22 -28.59 3.16
C ARG A 216 -17.21 -28.94 4.26
N SER A 217 -16.82 -30.20 4.40
CA SER A 217 -15.95 -30.63 5.50
C SER A 217 -14.56 -29.99 5.49
N ALA A 218 -13.97 -29.79 4.31
CA ALA A 218 -12.69 -29.07 4.18
C ALA A 218 -12.79 -27.60 4.65
N THR A 219 -13.91 -26.94 4.34
CA THR A 219 -14.19 -25.56 4.74
C THR A 219 -14.39 -25.44 6.25
N ALA A 220 -15.11 -26.39 6.85
CA ALA A 220 -15.28 -26.48 8.30
C ALA A 220 -13.93 -26.70 9.01
N ASN A 221 -13.06 -27.59 8.50
CA ASN A 221 -11.72 -27.81 9.06
C ASN A 221 -10.89 -26.52 9.12
N ARG A 222 -10.95 -25.67 8.08
CA ARG A 222 -10.25 -24.37 8.07
C ARG A 222 -10.81 -23.40 9.12
N LEU A 223 -12.13 -23.35 9.31
CA LEU A 223 -12.78 -22.55 10.34
C LEU A 223 -12.31 -22.94 11.75
N PHE A 224 -12.37 -24.24 12.08
CA PHE A 224 -11.94 -24.73 13.39
C PHE A 224 -10.42 -24.60 13.58
N GLY A 225 -9.62 -24.80 12.53
CA GLY A 225 -8.19 -24.52 12.54
C GLY A 225 -7.88 -23.06 12.86
N ALA A 226 -8.62 -22.12 12.27
CA ALA A 226 -8.47 -20.68 12.57
C ALA A 226 -8.86 -20.33 14.01
N ALA A 227 -9.88 -20.98 14.56
CA ALA A 227 -10.29 -20.81 15.95
C ALA A 227 -9.22 -21.33 16.93
N LEU A 228 -8.64 -22.50 16.65
CA LEU A 228 -7.52 -23.06 17.41
C LEU A 228 -6.25 -22.20 17.29
N ALA A 229 -6.06 -21.52 16.16
CA ALA A 229 -4.98 -20.57 15.94
C ALA A 229 -5.25 -19.17 16.54
N HIS A 230 -6.33 -19.01 17.31
CA HIS A 230 -6.77 -17.78 17.97
C HIS A 230 -7.07 -16.60 17.02
N LEU A 231 -7.33 -16.85 15.74
CA LEU A 231 -7.71 -15.79 14.77
C LEU A 231 -9.15 -15.32 14.97
N VAL A 232 -10.02 -16.22 15.47
CA VAL A 232 -11.44 -15.99 15.74
C VAL A 232 -11.84 -16.79 16.98
N ARG A 233 -12.89 -16.35 17.68
CA ARG A 233 -13.45 -17.10 18.81
C ARG A 233 -14.77 -17.73 18.37
N LEU A 234 -14.91 -19.03 18.61
CA LEU A 234 -16.15 -19.76 18.35
C LEU A 234 -16.84 -20.11 19.66
N ALA A 235 -18.16 -19.92 19.71
CA ALA A 235 -18.99 -20.36 20.81
C ALA A 235 -20.30 -20.97 20.29
N VAL A 236 -20.98 -21.69 21.17
CA VAL A 236 -22.33 -22.22 20.93
C VAL A 236 -23.34 -21.64 21.92
N ALA A 237 -24.55 -21.43 21.43
CA ALA A 237 -25.72 -21.00 22.18
C ALA A 237 -26.24 -22.13 23.11
N PRO A 238 -26.80 -21.84 24.29
CA PRO A 238 -27.49 -22.84 25.11
C PRO A 238 -28.54 -23.65 24.34
N GLU A 239 -29.32 -22.99 23.49
CA GLU A 239 -30.35 -23.64 22.65
C GLU A 239 -29.73 -24.65 21.65
N PHE A 240 -28.46 -24.48 21.25
CA PHE A 240 -27.72 -25.43 20.40
C PHE A 240 -27.64 -26.84 21.03
N ILE A 241 -27.40 -26.90 22.34
CA ILE A 241 -27.27 -28.18 23.06
C ILE A 241 -28.66 -28.79 23.28
N ILE A 242 -29.65 -27.96 23.61
CA ILE A 242 -31.05 -28.38 23.80
C ILE A 242 -31.58 -29.00 22.49
N GLU A 243 -31.29 -28.39 21.35
CA GLU A 243 -31.69 -28.94 20.05
C GLU A 243 -31.01 -30.28 19.75
N LEU A 244 -29.70 -30.39 20.00
CA LEU A 244 -28.95 -31.62 19.75
C LEU A 244 -29.37 -32.77 20.69
N GLU A 245 -29.65 -32.48 21.97
CA GLU A 245 -30.20 -33.45 22.93
C GLU A 245 -31.58 -33.95 22.50
N ARG A 246 -32.40 -33.07 21.94
CA ARG A 246 -33.72 -33.41 21.41
C ARG A 246 -33.67 -34.28 20.15
N THR A 247 -32.65 -34.10 19.30
CA THR A 247 -32.50 -34.85 18.03
C THR A 247 -31.68 -36.15 18.18
N SER A 248 -31.00 -36.35 19.30
CA SER A 248 -30.22 -37.56 19.56
C SER A 248 -31.11 -38.76 19.91
N LYS A 249 -30.88 -39.90 19.25
CA LYS A 249 -31.57 -41.17 19.53
C LYS A 249 -30.95 -41.93 20.72
N ASP A 250 -29.67 -41.70 21.01
CA ASP A 250 -28.93 -42.25 22.16
C ASP A 250 -27.94 -41.19 22.72
N PRO A 251 -28.38 -40.38 23.71
CA PRO A 251 -27.56 -39.30 24.27
C PRO A 251 -26.25 -39.76 24.94
N ALA A 252 -26.11 -41.05 25.28
CA ALA A 252 -24.92 -41.56 25.96
C ALA A 252 -23.77 -41.88 24.99
N ASN A 253 -24.07 -42.20 23.73
CA ASN A 253 -23.09 -42.58 22.71
C ASN A 253 -23.00 -41.65 21.49
N ASP A 254 -23.75 -40.55 21.49
CA ASP A 254 -23.71 -39.55 20.42
C ASP A 254 -22.39 -38.73 20.46
N THR A 255 -21.48 -39.03 19.53
CA THR A 255 -20.18 -38.34 19.38
C THR A 255 -20.34 -36.83 19.12
N PRO A 256 -21.21 -36.37 18.20
CA PRO A 256 -21.59 -34.96 18.09
C PRO A 256 -22.01 -34.30 19.41
N LEU A 257 -22.84 -34.96 20.24
CA LEU A 257 -23.27 -34.39 21.52
C LEU A 257 -22.13 -34.27 22.52
N LYS A 258 -21.23 -35.26 22.56
CA LYS A 258 -20.03 -35.21 23.39
C LYS A 258 -19.13 -34.05 23.00
N LEU A 259 -18.92 -33.83 21.69
CA LEU A 259 -18.11 -32.72 21.20
C LEU A 259 -18.77 -31.36 21.47
N ALA A 260 -20.07 -31.22 21.18
CA ALA A 260 -20.83 -29.99 21.43
C ALA A 260 -20.78 -29.55 22.90
N ARG A 261 -20.78 -30.50 23.85
CA ARG A 261 -20.65 -30.21 25.28
C ARG A 261 -19.28 -29.66 25.68
N GLN A 262 -18.22 -29.90 24.89
CA GLN A 262 -16.87 -29.43 25.13
C GLN A 262 -16.55 -28.10 24.41
N LEU A 263 -17.43 -27.64 23.53
CA LEU A 263 -17.28 -26.32 22.90
C LEU A 263 -17.51 -25.19 23.91
N PRO A 264 -16.88 -24.02 23.73
CA PRO A 264 -17.16 -22.83 24.53
C PRO A 264 -18.64 -22.45 24.47
N LYS A 265 -19.28 -22.21 25.61
CA LYS A 265 -20.73 -21.95 25.72
C LYS A 265 -20.99 -20.53 26.20
N LEU A 266 -22.07 -19.94 25.71
CA LEU A 266 -22.59 -18.68 26.24
C LEU A 266 -23.24 -18.88 27.63
N PRO A 267 -23.27 -17.83 28.46
CA PRO A 267 -24.13 -17.84 29.65
C PRO A 267 -25.60 -17.96 29.23
N ALA A 268 -26.39 -18.68 30.03
CA ALA A 268 -27.83 -18.77 29.81
C ALA A 268 -28.50 -17.42 30.16
N PHE A 269 -29.36 -16.93 29.26
CA PHE A 269 -30.12 -15.70 29.46
C PHE A 269 -31.53 -15.99 30.00
N PRO A 270 -32.13 -15.07 30.77
CA PRO A 270 -33.53 -15.18 31.17
C PRO A 270 -34.46 -15.24 29.95
N LYS A 271 -35.49 -16.09 30.00
CA LYS A 271 -36.46 -16.22 28.91
C LYS A 271 -37.18 -14.91 28.60
N GLU A 272 -37.32 -14.05 29.60
CA GLU A 272 -37.94 -12.72 29.49
C GLU A 272 -37.19 -11.79 28.52
N ASP A 273 -35.87 -11.97 28.39
CA ASP A 273 -35.03 -11.18 27.49
C ASP A 273 -34.92 -11.82 26.10
N VAL A 274 -34.93 -13.15 26.03
CA VAL A 274 -34.74 -13.93 24.78
C VAL A 274 -36.01 -13.95 23.93
N GLU A 275 -37.17 -14.23 24.54
CA GLU A 275 -38.42 -14.46 23.80
C GLU A 275 -38.93 -13.24 23.01
N PRO A 276 -38.87 -11.99 23.53
CA PRO A 276 -39.27 -10.81 22.74
C PRO A 276 -38.40 -10.62 21.49
N LEU A 277 -37.09 -10.84 21.63
CA LEU A 277 -36.13 -10.69 20.54
C LEU A 277 -36.28 -11.83 19.53
N ALA A 278 -36.45 -13.06 20.01
CA ALA A 278 -36.73 -14.22 19.17
C ALA A 278 -38.04 -14.07 18.39
N ALA A 279 -39.09 -13.51 18.99
CA ALA A 279 -40.35 -13.23 18.30
C ALA A 279 -40.18 -12.17 17.20
N ALA A 280 -39.40 -11.11 17.44
CA ALA A 280 -39.10 -10.09 16.44
C ALA A 280 -38.28 -10.66 15.26
N ILE A 281 -37.28 -11.50 15.56
CA ILE A 281 -36.47 -12.21 14.56
C ILE A 281 -37.37 -13.17 13.75
N HIS A 282 -38.19 -13.99 14.42
CA HIS A 282 -39.07 -14.95 13.77
C HIS A 282 -40.04 -14.28 12.80
N LYS A 283 -40.63 -13.16 13.24
CA LYS A 283 -41.52 -12.35 12.40
C LYS A 283 -40.81 -11.87 11.14
N THR A 284 -39.64 -11.24 11.31
CA THR A 284 -38.88 -10.63 10.21
C THR A 284 -38.38 -11.67 9.20
N VAL A 285 -37.92 -12.83 9.69
CA VAL A 285 -37.23 -13.83 8.85
C VAL A 285 -38.18 -14.82 8.20
N PHE A 286 -39.25 -15.22 8.88
CA PHE A 286 -40.10 -16.32 8.44
C PHE A 286 -41.54 -15.91 8.14
N VAL A 287 -42.11 -14.96 8.90
CA VAL A 287 -43.52 -14.54 8.74
C VAL A 287 -43.66 -13.50 7.64
N ASP A 288 -42.87 -12.43 7.68
CA ASP A 288 -42.96 -11.31 6.73
C ASP A 288 -42.48 -11.71 5.32
N THR A 289 -41.64 -12.74 5.22
CA THR A 289 -41.17 -13.37 3.97
C THR A 289 -42.07 -14.50 3.46
N ASN A 290 -43.15 -14.81 4.17
CA ASN A 290 -44.13 -15.86 3.83
C ASN A 290 -43.47 -17.25 3.61
N HIS A 291 -42.49 -17.59 4.44
CA HIS A 291 -41.68 -18.79 4.26
C HIS A 291 -42.50 -20.05 4.61
N ALA A 292 -42.43 -21.09 3.77
CA ALA A 292 -43.23 -22.32 3.92
C ALA A 292 -43.01 -23.06 5.25
N GLN A 293 -41.91 -22.78 5.95
CA GLN A 293 -41.54 -23.38 7.24
C GLN A 293 -41.76 -22.47 8.46
N ALA A 294 -42.47 -21.35 8.32
CA ALA A 294 -42.66 -20.37 9.40
C ALA A 294 -43.30 -20.96 10.68
N GLY A 295 -44.13 -22.00 10.55
CA GLY A 295 -44.74 -22.70 11.69
C GLY A 295 -43.93 -23.87 12.25
N THR A 296 -42.72 -24.14 11.74
CA THR A 296 -41.92 -25.29 12.17
C THR A 296 -41.21 -25.01 13.50
N ARG A 297 -40.99 -26.07 14.29
CA ARG A 297 -40.23 -25.98 15.54
C ARG A 297 -38.75 -25.62 15.32
N GLN A 298 -38.22 -25.89 14.14
CA GLN A 298 -36.87 -25.50 13.72
C GLN A 298 -36.75 -23.98 13.60
N ALA A 299 -37.67 -23.32 12.88
CA ALA A 299 -37.68 -21.86 12.71
C ALA A 299 -37.76 -21.09 14.04
N LEU A 300 -38.44 -21.65 15.05
CA LEU A 300 -38.50 -21.07 16.40
C LEU A 300 -37.18 -21.28 17.18
N SER A 301 -36.48 -22.39 16.97
CA SER A 301 -35.18 -22.65 17.59
C SER A 301 -34.08 -21.76 16.97
N ASP A 302 -34.07 -21.60 15.64
CA ASP A 302 -33.15 -20.71 14.93
C ASP A 302 -33.29 -19.25 15.39
N ALA A 303 -34.54 -18.79 15.57
CA ALA A 303 -34.82 -17.45 16.08
C ALA A 303 -34.30 -17.24 17.51
N ARG A 304 -34.33 -18.29 18.35
CA ARG A 304 -33.75 -18.26 19.71
C ARG A 304 -32.23 -18.25 19.69
N HIS A 305 -31.59 -19.02 18.81
CA HIS A 305 -30.12 -18.99 18.64
C HIS A 305 -29.64 -17.58 18.29
N LEU A 306 -30.34 -16.92 17.36
CA LEU A 306 -30.02 -15.56 16.94
C LEU A 306 -30.31 -14.52 18.03
N ALA A 307 -31.37 -14.70 18.82
CA ALA A 307 -31.68 -13.84 19.95
C ALA A 307 -30.57 -13.90 21.03
N GLU A 308 -30.11 -15.10 21.36
CA GLU A 308 -28.99 -15.29 22.29
C GLU A 308 -27.68 -14.69 21.73
N ALA A 309 -27.45 -14.80 20.42
CA ALA A 309 -26.33 -14.16 19.73
C ALA A 309 -26.35 -12.63 19.84
N ALA A 310 -27.53 -12.03 19.73
CA ALA A 310 -27.70 -10.59 19.84
C ALA A 310 -27.51 -10.08 21.27
N LEU A 311 -28.00 -10.80 22.27
CA LEU A 311 -27.87 -10.43 23.69
C LEU A 311 -26.40 -10.37 24.14
N ILE A 312 -25.55 -11.26 23.62
CA ILE A 312 -24.09 -11.24 23.90
C ILE A 312 -23.31 -10.28 22.99
N ARG A 313 -23.98 -9.59 22.05
CA ARG A 313 -23.35 -8.75 21.02
C ARG A 313 -22.27 -9.50 20.23
N ALA A 314 -22.58 -10.73 19.83
CA ALA A 314 -21.67 -11.50 18.98
C ALA A 314 -21.36 -10.74 17.69
N SER A 315 -20.12 -10.87 17.20
CA SER A 315 -19.68 -10.24 15.95
C SER A 315 -20.39 -10.83 14.74
N GLY A 316 -20.83 -12.09 14.83
CA GLY A 316 -21.70 -12.69 13.82
C GLY A 316 -22.15 -14.12 14.15
N TYR A 317 -23.02 -14.65 13.29
CA TYR A 317 -23.57 -16.00 13.35
C TYR A 317 -23.29 -16.75 12.04
N ILE A 318 -22.72 -17.95 12.12
CA ILE A 318 -22.32 -18.76 10.97
C ILE A 318 -23.34 -19.88 10.76
N THR A 319 -23.99 -19.89 9.59
CA THR A 319 -25.01 -20.88 9.23
C THR A 319 -24.93 -21.30 7.77
N SER A 320 -25.48 -22.47 7.45
CA SER A 320 -25.70 -22.95 6.09
C SER A 320 -27.15 -22.76 5.61
N ASP A 321 -28.02 -22.15 6.42
CA ASP A 321 -29.45 -21.96 6.11
C ASP A 321 -29.72 -20.74 5.21
N ASN A 322 -30.36 -20.99 4.05
CA ASN A 322 -30.69 -19.96 3.08
C ASN A 322 -31.74 -18.95 3.56
N ALA A 323 -32.69 -19.36 4.42
CA ALA A 323 -33.71 -18.45 4.95
C ALA A 323 -33.07 -17.36 5.83
N LEU A 324 -32.14 -17.75 6.71
CA LEU A 324 -31.37 -16.83 7.55
C LEU A 324 -30.43 -15.96 6.71
N LEU A 325 -29.76 -16.54 5.70
CA LEU A 325 -28.87 -15.80 4.81
C LEU A 325 -29.61 -14.76 3.95
N ASN A 326 -30.86 -15.02 3.58
CA ASN A 326 -31.69 -14.09 2.81
C ASN A 326 -32.18 -12.90 3.66
N ALA A 327 -32.45 -13.11 4.95
CA ALA A 327 -32.93 -12.07 5.86
C ALA A 327 -31.81 -11.30 6.60
N ARG A 328 -30.54 -11.53 6.23
CA ARG A 328 -29.36 -11.00 6.94
C ARG A 328 -29.31 -9.48 7.08
N ASP A 329 -29.74 -8.72 6.06
CA ASP A 329 -29.62 -7.27 6.06
C ASP A 329 -30.67 -6.62 6.98
N ASP A 330 -31.83 -7.28 7.11
CA ASP A 330 -32.86 -6.91 8.08
C ASP A 330 -32.43 -7.29 9.49
N LEU A 331 -31.82 -8.46 9.68
CA LEU A 331 -31.30 -8.92 10.97
C LEU A 331 -30.15 -8.03 11.46
N LEU A 332 -29.22 -7.64 10.59
CA LEU A 332 -28.13 -6.76 10.94
C LEU A 332 -28.63 -5.36 11.35
N ARG A 333 -29.73 -4.87 10.75
CA ARG A 333 -30.38 -3.62 11.17
C ARG A 333 -31.18 -3.76 12.46
N LEU A 334 -31.85 -4.88 12.66
CA LEU A 334 -32.73 -5.13 13.80
C LEU A 334 -31.95 -5.43 15.08
N ILE A 335 -30.96 -6.32 15.00
CA ILE A 335 -30.26 -6.89 16.16
C ILE A 335 -28.76 -6.63 16.16
N GLY A 336 -28.18 -6.09 15.08
CA GLY A 336 -26.75 -5.76 15.01
C GLY A 336 -25.82 -6.98 14.84
N VAL A 337 -26.37 -8.17 14.59
CA VAL A 337 -25.62 -9.41 14.35
C VAL A 337 -25.52 -9.67 12.85
N ASP A 338 -24.31 -9.86 12.34
CA ASP A 338 -24.05 -10.20 10.95
C ASP A 338 -24.16 -11.73 10.75
N ILE A 339 -24.76 -12.16 9.64
CA ILE A 339 -24.96 -13.58 9.34
C ILE A 339 -24.09 -13.96 8.15
N ALA A 340 -23.26 -14.98 8.33
CA ALA A 340 -22.29 -15.43 7.35
C ALA A 340 -22.52 -16.91 6.99
N SER A 341 -22.29 -17.23 5.72
CA SER A 341 -22.15 -18.64 5.33
C SER A 341 -20.75 -19.16 5.66
N LEU A 342 -20.61 -20.49 5.75
CA LEU A 342 -19.31 -21.12 5.99
C LEU A 342 -18.31 -20.80 4.87
N ASP A 343 -18.77 -20.76 3.62
CA ASP A 343 -17.94 -20.46 2.45
C ASP A 343 -17.49 -18.98 2.46
N GLU A 344 -18.40 -18.04 2.75
CA GLU A 344 -18.08 -16.60 2.91
C GLU A 344 -17.08 -16.36 4.06
N PHE A 345 -17.15 -17.16 5.13
CA PHE A 345 -16.27 -17.01 6.27
C PHE A 345 -14.85 -17.48 5.99
N VAL A 346 -14.66 -18.56 5.25
CA VAL A 346 -13.31 -19.06 4.93
C VAL A 346 -12.56 -18.08 4.02
N GLU A 347 -13.25 -17.30 3.20
CA GLU A 347 -12.65 -16.18 2.47
C GLU A 347 -12.14 -15.06 3.40
N LEU A 348 -12.61 -14.97 4.64
CA LEU A 348 -12.10 -14.03 5.64
C LEU A 348 -10.78 -14.49 6.27
N LEU A 349 -10.41 -15.76 6.13
CA LEU A 349 -9.21 -16.31 6.74
C LEU A 349 -7.96 -16.01 5.88
N PRO A 350 -6.79 -15.76 6.50
CA PRO A 350 -5.55 -15.58 5.77
C PRO A 350 -5.21 -16.83 4.94
N ALA A 351 -4.74 -16.62 3.71
CA ALA A 351 -4.24 -17.67 2.83
C ALA A 351 -2.80 -18.07 3.23
N GLU A 352 -2.38 -19.29 2.87
CA GLU A 352 -0.98 -19.71 3.03
C GLU A 352 -0.04 -18.79 2.25
N GLU A 353 1.11 -18.48 2.83
CA GLU A 353 2.02 -17.49 2.26
C GLU A 353 2.60 -17.96 0.92
N PRO A 354 2.49 -17.16 -0.15
CA PRO A 354 3.23 -17.45 -1.37
C PRO A 354 4.73 -17.37 -1.06
N SER A 355 5.50 -18.34 -1.55
CA SER A 355 6.95 -18.31 -1.56
C SER A 355 7.42 -17.12 -2.41
N ARG A 356 8.37 -16.33 -1.91
CA ARG A 356 8.76 -15.06 -2.56
C ARG A 356 10.26 -14.95 -2.84
N GLU A 357 10.51 -14.27 -3.97
CA GLU A 357 11.75 -14.28 -4.72
C GLU A 357 12.69 -13.13 -4.38
N ARG A 358 13.98 -13.36 -4.63
CA ARG A 358 15.06 -12.36 -4.59
C ARG A 358 15.02 -11.49 -5.84
N GLY A 359 15.31 -10.19 -5.69
CA GLY A 359 15.43 -9.27 -6.83
C GLY A 359 16.63 -8.33 -6.68
N GLN A 360 17.35 -8.05 -7.76
CA GLN A 360 18.43 -7.04 -7.78
C GLN A 360 17.96 -5.82 -8.58
N LEU A 361 18.32 -4.60 -8.18
CA LEU A 361 17.95 -3.38 -8.90
C LEU A 361 18.96 -3.11 -10.04
N LYS A 362 18.50 -3.16 -11.30
CA LYS A 362 19.31 -3.03 -12.52
C LYS A 362 20.09 -1.71 -12.51
N GLY A 363 21.40 -1.80 -12.72
CA GLY A 363 22.31 -0.64 -12.72
C GLY A 363 22.76 -0.17 -11.33
N THR A 364 22.40 -0.89 -10.27
CA THR A 364 22.90 -0.66 -8.90
C THR A 364 23.42 -1.96 -8.29
N LYS A 365 24.17 -1.87 -7.19
CA LYS A 365 24.57 -3.04 -6.40
C LYS A 365 23.54 -3.39 -5.32
N CYS A 366 22.32 -2.87 -5.42
CA CYS A 366 21.29 -3.05 -4.43
C CYS A 366 20.49 -4.33 -4.70
N GLU A 367 20.39 -5.19 -3.69
CA GLU A 367 19.66 -6.45 -3.70
C GLU A 367 18.52 -6.43 -2.68
N THR A 368 17.32 -6.78 -3.12
CA THR A 368 16.16 -7.03 -2.26
C THR A 368 16.12 -8.51 -1.89
N LYS A 369 16.13 -8.79 -0.58
CA LYS A 369 15.96 -10.13 -0.01
C LYS A 369 15.19 -10.07 1.30
N THR A 370 14.63 -11.19 1.73
CA THR A 370 14.11 -11.33 3.09
C THR A 370 15.26 -11.11 4.08
N ALA A 371 15.11 -10.14 4.98
CA ALA A 371 16.08 -9.89 6.04
C ALA A 371 15.80 -10.82 7.22
N THR A 372 16.81 -11.22 7.97
CA THR A 372 16.59 -11.92 9.23
C THR A 372 16.18 -10.94 10.33
N ALA A 373 15.47 -11.43 11.36
CA ALA A 373 15.11 -10.65 12.54
C ALA A 373 16.33 -9.94 13.16
N ALA A 374 17.46 -10.65 13.20
CA ALA A 374 18.70 -10.16 13.78
C ALA A 374 19.32 -9.02 12.95
N GLU A 375 19.40 -9.18 11.62
CA GLU A 375 19.89 -8.14 10.72
C GLU A 375 19.02 -6.88 10.80
N ALA A 376 17.70 -7.05 10.79
CA ALA A 376 16.74 -5.95 10.88
C ALA A 376 16.84 -5.21 12.22
N LYS A 377 16.95 -5.94 13.34
CA LYS A 377 17.11 -5.35 14.68
C LYS A 377 18.44 -4.59 14.81
N ALA A 378 19.53 -5.16 14.32
CA ALA A 378 20.85 -4.52 14.33
C ALA A 378 20.86 -3.22 13.52
N TYR A 379 20.24 -3.24 12.33
CA TYR A 379 20.09 -2.04 11.50
C TYR A 379 19.25 -0.96 12.17
N LEU A 380 18.05 -1.27 12.67
CA LEU A 380 17.19 -0.28 13.31
C LEU A 380 17.85 0.34 14.56
N ALA A 381 18.55 -0.47 15.35
CA ALA A 381 19.34 0.01 16.48
C ALA A 381 20.46 0.99 16.03
N SER A 382 21.16 0.67 14.93
CA SER A 382 22.19 1.57 14.36
C SER A 382 21.63 2.93 13.90
N GLN A 383 20.35 2.97 13.55
CA GLN A 383 19.65 4.18 13.12
C GLN A 383 18.96 4.93 14.29
N ASN A 384 19.21 4.53 15.54
CA ASN A 384 18.62 5.09 16.76
C ASN A 384 17.08 4.98 16.82
N VAL A 385 16.51 3.93 16.24
CA VAL A 385 15.08 3.62 16.43
C VAL A 385 14.91 2.98 17.80
N GLY A 386 13.94 3.45 18.59
CA GLY A 386 13.77 3.02 19.98
C GLY A 386 13.48 1.51 20.12
N ASP A 387 14.17 0.85 21.05
CA ASP A 387 14.11 -0.62 21.24
C ASP A 387 12.70 -1.17 21.51
N ALA A 388 11.85 -0.40 22.21
CA ALA A 388 10.46 -0.78 22.44
C ALA A 388 9.70 -0.95 21.12
N LEU A 389 9.86 0.01 20.20
CA LEU A 389 9.23 0.02 18.89
C LEU A 389 9.77 -1.11 18.00
N VAL A 390 11.06 -1.45 18.10
CA VAL A 390 11.63 -2.59 17.37
C VAL A 390 11.06 -3.91 17.89
N THR A 391 10.87 -4.04 19.20
CA THR A 391 10.37 -5.27 19.83
C THR A 391 8.89 -5.51 19.53
N ASP A 392 8.08 -4.45 19.43
CA ASP A 392 6.65 -4.54 19.10
C ASP A 392 6.40 -5.10 17.68
N TYR A 393 7.31 -4.82 16.73
CA TYR A 393 7.19 -5.21 15.32
C TYR A 393 8.02 -6.45 14.96
N LEU A 394 8.99 -6.84 15.78
CA LEU A 394 9.78 -8.09 15.65
C LEU A 394 9.67 -8.93 16.94
N PRO A 395 8.53 -9.62 17.18
CA PRO A 395 8.38 -10.44 18.37
C PRO A 395 9.18 -11.76 18.23
N SER A 396 9.29 -12.53 19.32
CA SER A 396 10.09 -13.76 19.41
C SER A 396 9.75 -14.83 18.35
N ALA A 397 10.60 -15.85 18.22
CA ALA A 397 10.59 -16.88 17.17
C ALA A 397 9.22 -17.54 16.89
N ALA A 398 8.28 -17.59 17.84
CA ALA A 398 6.93 -18.13 17.64
C ALA A 398 5.97 -17.18 16.91
N ALA A 399 6.16 -15.85 17.02
CA ALA A 399 5.38 -14.84 16.30
C ALA A 399 5.94 -14.54 14.91
N PHE A 400 7.15 -15.02 14.62
CA PHE A 400 7.86 -14.84 13.34
C PHE A 400 7.19 -15.57 12.18
N GLN A 401 6.33 -16.56 12.45
CA GLN A 401 5.53 -17.24 11.41
C GLN A 401 4.45 -16.34 10.78
N ARG A 402 4.20 -15.14 11.33
CA ARG A 402 3.19 -14.18 10.85
C ARG A 402 3.78 -12.81 10.50
N ALA A 403 5.11 -12.70 10.43
CA ALA A 403 5.81 -11.46 10.14
C ALA A 403 6.76 -11.63 8.96
N SER A 404 6.57 -10.80 7.92
CA SER A 404 7.50 -10.72 6.79
C SER A 404 8.44 -9.53 6.98
N THR A 405 9.69 -9.72 6.61
CA THR A 405 10.73 -8.69 6.73
C THR A 405 11.51 -8.60 5.43
N HIS A 406 11.36 -7.49 4.74
CA HIS A 406 11.97 -7.21 3.44
C HIS A 406 13.12 -6.22 3.63
N GLY A 407 14.31 -6.60 3.21
CA GLY A 407 15.51 -5.77 3.31
C GLY A 407 16.09 -5.45 1.94
N ILE A 408 16.57 -4.21 1.79
CA ILE A 408 17.38 -3.79 0.65
C ILE A 408 18.82 -3.69 1.13
N PHE A 409 19.70 -4.45 0.50
CA PHE A 409 21.11 -4.58 0.84
C PHE A 409 21.98 -3.96 -0.27
N GLU A 410 22.99 -3.20 0.10
CA GLU A 410 24.00 -2.67 -0.82
C GLU A 410 25.38 -3.19 -0.39
N ASP A 411 26.05 -3.98 -1.23
CA ASP A 411 27.32 -4.66 -0.91
C ASP A 411 27.28 -5.45 0.42
N GLY A 412 26.12 -6.04 0.74
CA GLY A 412 25.91 -6.84 1.95
C GLY A 412 25.44 -6.04 3.17
N ASP A 413 25.47 -4.71 3.12
CA ASP A 413 24.98 -3.85 4.20
C ASP A 413 23.50 -3.51 4.02
N LEU A 414 22.69 -3.66 5.07
CA LEU A 414 21.26 -3.30 5.02
C LEU A 414 21.11 -1.77 4.97
N VAL A 415 20.45 -1.24 3.93
CA VAL A 415 20.24 0.20 3.73
C VAL A 415 18.78 0.62 3.93
N ALA A 416 17.83 -0.30 3.79
CA ALA A 416 16.42 -0.07 4.05
C ALA A 416 15.72 -1.37 4.48
N VAL A 417 14.69 -1.25 5.31
CA VAL A 417 13.89 -2.39 5.77
C VAL A 417 12.40 -2.04 5.78
N GLY A 418 11.58 -2.95 5.28
CA GLY A 418 10.13 -2.95 5.36
C GLY A 418 9.65 -4.19 6.11
N MET A 419 8.77 -4.01 7.07
CA MET A 419 8.22 -5.07 7.89
C MET A 419 6.71 -5.04 7.80
N TYR A 420 6.14 -6.23 7.71
CA TYR A 420 4.70 -6.44 7.76
C TYR A 420 4.42 -7.54 8.78
N ARG A 421 3.44 -7.30 9.64
CA ARG A 421 2.88 -8.31 10.53
C ARG A 421 1.43 -8.53 10.15
N ALA A 422 1.10 -9.78 9.86
CA ALA A 422 -0.27 -10.17 9.55
C ALA A 422 -1.21 -9.85 10.73
N PRO A 423 -2.49 -9.54 10.46
CA PRO A 423 -3.50 -9.33 11.48
C PRO A 423 -3.54 -10.44 12.53
N ALA A 424 -3.69 -10.07 13.80
CA ALA A 424 -3.82 -11.04 14.90
C ALA A 424 -5.18 -11.76 14.87
N SER A 425 -6.22 -11.09 14.36
CA SER A 425 -7.58 -11.57 14.17
C SER A 425 -8.14 -11.05 12.84
N VAL A 426 -9.33 -11.52 12.44
CA VAL A 426 -9.99 -11.13 11.17
C VAL A 426 -10.25 -9.62 11.04
N ASP A 427 -10.48 -8.93 12.16
CA ASP A 427 -10.81 -7.51 12.24
C ASP A 427 -9.67 -6.63 12.80
N ALA A 428 -8.53 -7.25 13.13
CA ALA A 428 -7.35 -6.54 13.57
C ALA A 428 -6.64 -5.87 12.39
N PRO A 429 -5.97 -4.73 12.62
CA PRO A 429 -5.11 -4.14 11.61
C PRO A 429 -3.85 -4.99 11.37
N ALA A 430 -3.38 -4.96 10.12
CA ALA A 430 -2.01 -5.31 9.78
C ALA A 430 -1.07 -4.21 10.27
N LEU A 431 0.04 -4.60 10.90
CA LEU A 431 1.04 -3.64 11.38
C LEU A 431 2.18 -3.55 10.37
N MET A 432 2.60 -2.34 10.05
CA MET A 432 3.63 -2.06 9.07
C MET A 432 4.67 -1.08 9.63
N LEU A 433 5.93 -1.36 9.33
CA LEU A 433 7.05 -0.48 9.64
C LEU A 433 7.97 -0.40 8.43
N VAL A 434 8.24 0.80 7.95
CA VAL A 434 9.21 1.02 6.88
C VAL A 434 10.24 2.04 7.34
N HIS A 435 11.51 1.67 7.23
CA HIS A 435 12.64 2.54 7.54
C HIS A 435 13.64 2.52 6.40
N VAL A 436 13.97 3.70 5.89
CA VAL A 436 14.95 3.88 4.82
C VAL A 436 16.03 4.82 5.30
N ARG A 437 17.29 4.54 4.96
CA ARG A 437 18.38 5.48 5.20
C ARG A 437 18.12 6.82 4.48
N PRO A 438 17.89 7.92 5.21
CA PRO A 438 17.52 9.21 4.59
C PRO A 438 18.67 9.84 3.78
N ASP A 439 19.89 9.42 4.08
CA ASP A 439 21.14 9.83 3.44
C ASP A 439 21.48 9.03 2.18
N HIS A 440 20.66 8.05 1.82
CA HIS A 440 20.84 7.23 0.62
C HIS A 440 20.31 7.95 -0.63
N VAL A 441 21.03 7.86 -1.75
CA VAL A 441 20.67 8.50 -3.03
C VAL A 441 19.34 8.01 -3.61
N SER A 442 19.03 6.73 -3.43
CA SER A 442 17.78 6.08 -3.89
C SER A 442 16.69 5.99 -2.81
N CYS A 443 16.74 6.83 -1.77
CA CYS A 443 15.83 6.71 -0.62
C CYS A 443 14.33 6.79 -1.00
N GLU A 444 13.97 7.62 -1.98
CA GLU A 444 12.59 7.74 -2.49
C GLU A 444 12.13 6.42 -3.14
N THR A 445 12.95 5.84 -4.03
CA THR A 445 12.66 4.57 -4.70
C THR A 445 12.52 3.41 -3.70
N PHE A 446 13.41 3.35 -2.70
CA PHE A 446 13.36 2.30 -1.68
C PHE A 446 12.12 2.40 -0.80
N ALA A 447 11.73 3.63 -0.41
CA ALA A 447 10.52 3.85 0.37
C ALA A 447 9.27 3.42 -0.41
N GLU A 448 9.18 3.81 -1.68
CA GLU A 448 8.04 3.44 -2.53
C GLU A 448 7.96 1.94 -2.78
N HIS A 449 9.09 1.28 -3.00
CA HIS A 449 9.16 -0.16 -3.23
C HIS A 449 8.72 -0.95 -1.99
N LEU A 450 9.32 -0.67 -0.84
CA LEU A 450 9.01 -1.38 0.41
C LEU A 450 7.55 -1.16 0.83
N LEU A 451 7.00 0.04 0.62
CA LEU A 451 5.58 0.29 0.84
C LEU A 451 4.71 -0.49 -0.15
N ASP A 452 5.03 -0.51 -1.44
CA ASP A 452 4.24 -1.26 -2.44
C ASP A 452 4.21 -2.76 -2.13
N GLU A 453 5.37 -3.34 -1.82
CA GLU A 453 5.48 -4.76 -1.48
C GLU A 453 4.69 -5.10 -0.22
N ALA A 454 4.88 -4.33 0.86
CA ALA A 454 4.22 -4.58 2.14
C ALA A 454 2.69 -4.37 2.04
N ILE A 455 2.22 -3.38 1.26
CA ILE A 455 0.78 -3.19 1.02
C ILE A 455 0.21 -4.39 0.24
N ARG A 456 0.86 -4.82 -0.84
CA ARG A 456 0.40 -5.97 -1.64
C ARG A 456 0.37 -7.26 -0.83
N GLU A 457 1.35 -7.43 0.04
CA GLU A 457 1.40 -8.57 0.95
C GLU A 457 0.23 -8.57 1.92
N SER A 458 -0.05 -7.41 2.53
CA SER A 458 -1.13 -7.29 3.51
C SER A 458 -2.51 -7.61 2.92
N CYS A 459 -2.78 -7.19 1.69
CA CYS A 459 -4.09 -7.34 1.05
C CYS A 459 -4.22 -8.59 0.15
N HIS A 460 -3.22 -9.49 0.15
CA HIS A 460 -3.25 -10.70 -0.69
C HIS A 460 -4.45 -11.62 -0.36
N SER A 461 -4.80 -11.71 0.92
CA SER A 461 -5.92 -12.52 1.42
C SER A 461 -7.29 -11.80 1.33
N GLY A 462 -7.33 -10.58 0.82
CA GLY A 462 -8.53 -9.73 0.77
C GLY A 462 -8.37 -8.40 1.51
N PRO A 463 -9.49 -7.68 1.75
CA PRO A 463 -9.49 -6.38 2.40
C PRO A 463 -8.79 -6.39 3.75
N VAL A 464 -8.01 -5.37 4.05
CA VAL A 464 -7.29 -5.24 5.32
C VAL A 464 -7.11 -3.77 5.69
N THR A 465 -7.15 -3.48 6.99
CA THR A 465 -6.70 -2.19 7.53
C THR A 465 -5.21 -2.28 7.82
N ILE A 466 -4.44 -1.32 7.33
CA ILE A 466 -2.99 -1.24 7.50
C ILE A 466 -2.67 -0.07 8.42
N GLU A 467 -1.93 -0.32 9.48
CA GLU A 467 -1.34 0.69 10.35
C GLU A 467 0.16 0.78 10.09
N LEU A 468 0.59 1.89 9.49
CA LEU A 468 1.98 2.22 9.27
C LEU A 468 2.48 3.12 10.41
N ARG A 469 3.57 2.71 11.06
CA ARG A 469 4.23 3.53 12.09
C ARG A 469 4.98 4.70 11.46
N ALA A 470 4.63 5.93 11.84
CA ALA A 470 5.38 7.12 11.47
C ALA A 470 6.60 7.24 12.39
N ILE A 471 7.80 6.99 11.85
CA ILE A 471 9.06 7.13 12.57
C ILE A 471 9.60 8.55 12.39
N PRO A 472 10.01 9.25 13.47
CA PRO A 472 10.64 10.57 13.35
C PRO A 472 11.85 10.56 12.41
N GLY A 473 11.95 11.55 11.52
CA GLY A 473 13.01 11.64 10.52
C GLY A 473 12.78 10.81 9.25
N GLN A 474 11.68 10.06 9.13
CA GLN A 474 11.33 9.32 7.91
C GLN A 474 10.34 10.09 7.02
N SER A 475 10.54 11.40 6.79
CA SER A 475 9.62 12.22 5.97
C SER A 475 9.47 11.73 4.53
N THR A 476 10.49 11.10 3.94
CA THR A 476 10.38 10.47 2.63
C THR A 476 9.37 9.32 2.63
N VAL A 477 9.42 8.46 3.66
CA VAL A 477 8.47 7.34 3.82
C VAL A 477 7.07 7.87 4.10
N ASN A 478 6.92 8.84 5.02
CA ASN A 478 5.62 9.42 5.35
C ASN A 478 4.96 10.10 4.13
N ARG A 479 5.75 10.82 3.32
CA ARG A 479 5.27 11.42 2.06
C ARG A 479 4.86 10.36 1.05
N ALA A 480 5.69 9.33 0.86
CA ALA A 480 5.35 8.22 -0.03
C ALA A 480 4.06 7.51 0.43
N ALA A 481 3.89 7.27 1.73
CA ALA A 481 2.68 6.69 2.30
C ALA A 481 1.44 7.57 2.07
N LYS A 482 1.53 8.89 2.33
CA LYS A 482 0.43 9.84 2.04
C LYS A 482 0.02 9.79 0.56
N LEU A 483 0.99 9.73 -0.36
CA LEU A 483 0.74 9.56 -1.80
C LEU A 483 0.08 8.21 -2.15
N ARG A 484 0.25 7.18 -1.32
CA ARG A 484 -0.45 5.89 -1.43
C ARG A 484 -1.81 5.87 -0.75
N GLY A 485 -2.31 7.00 -0.27
CA GLY A 485 -3.62 7.10 0.36
C GLY A 485 -3.64 6.68 1.84
N PHE A 486 -2.49 6.72 2.52
CA PHE A 486 -2.47 6.66 3.98
C PHE A 486 -2.93 7.99 4.59
N LEU A 487 -3.68 7.88 5.68
CA LEU A 487 -4.25 8.99 6.44
C LEU A 487 -3.62 9.06 7.83
N PRO A 488 -3.35 10.24 8.39
CA PRO A 488 -2.99 10.33 9.80
C PRO A 488 -4.13 9.85 10.70
N ALA A 489 -3.82 9.00 11.66
CA ALA A 489 -4.75 8.64 12.73
C ALA A 489 -4.93 9.81 13.71
N ALA A 490 -5.88 9.68 14.64
CA ALA A 490 -6.01 10.62 15.76
C ALA A 490 -4.71 10.74 16.61
N ASN A 491 -3.89 9.69 16.60
CA ASN A 491 -2.52 9.72 17.14
C ASN A 491 -1.53 10.09 16.03
N SER A 492 -0.69 11.10 16.26
CA SER A 492 0.27 11.64 15.27
C SER A 492 1.28 10.62 14.72
N ASP A 493 1.49 9.52 15.44
CA ASP A 493 2.56 8.56 15.14
C ASP A 493 2.10 7.39 14.26
N ILE A 494 0.82 7.36 13.85
CA ILE A 494 0.24 6.26 13.07
C ILE A 494 -0.43 6.81 11.82
N LEU A 495 -0.11 6.17 10.70
CA LEU A 495 -0.76 6.36 9.41
C LEU A 495 -1.63 5.13 9.11
N ILE A 496 -2.90 5.33 8.75
CA ILE A 496 -3.88 4.26 8.52
C ILE A 496 -4.36 4.27 7.07
N LYS A 497 -4.53 3.08 6.49
CA LYS A 497 -5.12 2.88 5.16
C LYS A 497 -5.97 1.61 5.14
N VAL A 498 -7.00 1.58 4.31
CA VAL A 498 -7.67 0.32 3.92
C VAL A 498 -7.22 -0.07 2.53
N ALA A 499 -6.79 -1.32 2.34
CA ALA A 499 -6.37 -1.86 1.05
C ALA A 499 -7.21 -3.10 0.70
N LEU A 500 -7.74 -3.17 -0.52
CA LEU A 500 -8.61 -4.29 -0.94
C LEU A 500 -7.83 -5.44 -1.61
N GLY A 501 -6.82 -5.11 -2.43
CA GLY A 501 -5.97 -6.10 -3.11
C GLY A 501 -6.63 -6.86 -4.27
N ARG A 502 -7.91 -6.59 -4.56
CA ARG A 502 -8.70 -7.28 -5.58
C ARG A 502 -9.55 -6.29 -6.39
N PRO A 503 -9.90 -6.60 -7.65
CA PRO A 503 -10.83 -5.79 -8.41
C PRO A 503 -12.26 -5.88 -7.85
N LEU A 504 -13.02 -4.80 -7.96
CA LEU A 504 -14.45 -4.74 -7.64
C LEU A 504 -15.24 -4.73 -8.94
N THR A 505 -16.01 -5.77 -9.17
CA THR A 505 -16.89 -5.92 -10.34
C THR A 505 -18.35 -6.02 -9.89
N PRO A 506 -19.33 -5.85 -10.78
CA PRO A 506 -20.74 -5.97 -10.41
C PRO A 506 -21.11 -7.33 -9.77
N SER A 507 -20.41 -8.41 -10.15
CA SER A 507 -20.62 -9.76 -9.60
C SER A 507 -19.98 -9.95 -8.22
N THR A 508 -18.83 -9.32 -7.96
CA THR A 508 -18.07 -9.47 -6.71
C THR A 508 -18.35 -8.37 -5.68
N TRP A 509 -19.03 -7.29 -6.10
CA TRP A 509 -19.25 -6.08 -5.30
C TRP A 509 -19.79 -6.38 -3.90
N THR A 510 -20.90 -7.11 -3.83
CA THR A 510 -21.59 -7.38 -2.56
C THR A 510 -20.74 -8.24 -1.63
N ALA A 511 -20.04 -9.25 -2.16
CA ALA A 511 -19.16 -10.10 -1.37
C ALA A 511 -17.98 -9.30 -0.79
N ILE A 512 -17.31 -8.49 -1.61
CA ILE A 512 -16.17 -7.68 -1.19
C ILE A 512 -16.60 -6.55 -0.24
N ALA A 513 -17.77 -5.93 -0.46
CA ALA A 513 -18.32 -4.92 0.44
C ALA A 513 -18.54 -5.49 1.85
N ARG A 514 -19.09 -6.71 1.94
CA ARG A 514 -19.26 -7.43 3.23
C ARG A 514 -17.92 -7.80 3.86
N GLN A 515 -16.99 -8.33 3.07
CA GLN A 515 -15.65 -8.67 3.55
C GLN A 515 -14.92 -7.44 4.11
N THR A 516 -15.02 -6.31 3.39
CA THR A 516 -14.47 -5.01 3.80
C THR A 516 -15.08 -4.56 5.12
N ARG A 517 -16.42 -4.64 5.27
CA ARG A 517 -17.10 -4.29 6.52
C ARG A 517 -16.65 -5.16 7.69
N ARG A 518 -16.56 -6.48 7.52
CA ARG A 518 -16.15 -7.43 8.57
C ARG A 518 -14.71 -7.21 9.02
N ARG A 519 -13.79 -7.01 8.08
CA ARG A 519 -12.35 -6.88 8.37
C ARG A 519 -11.90 -5.48 8.76
N THR A 520 -12.55 -4.43 8.22
CA THR A 520 -12.06 -3.04 8.39
C THR A 520 -13.05 -2.14 9.13
N GLY A 521 -14.33 -2.54 9.23
CA GLY A 521 -15.42 -1.70 9.73
C GLY A 521 -15.95 -0.69 8.72
N LEU A 522 -15.28 -0.48 7.58
CA LEU A 522 -15.74 0.41 6.51
C LEU A 522 -16.92 -0.24 5.77
N ALA A 523 -18.09 0.39 5.78
CA ALA A 523 -19.26 -0.12 5.09
C ALA A 523 -19.43 0.58 3.73
N LEU A 524 -19.10 -0.17 2.67
CA LEU A 524 -19.45 0.18 1.30
C LEU A 524 -20.94 -0.13 1.05
N PRO A 525 -21.60 0.54 0.08
CA PRO A 525 -22.95 0.18 -0.33
C PRO A 525 -23.06 -1.29 -0.71
N GLU A 526 -24.14 -1.98 -0.30
CA GLU A 526 -24.27 -3.42 -0.55
C GLU A 526 -24.62 -3.75 -2.01
N ALA A 527 -25.33 -2.85 -2.67
CA ALA A 527 -25.67 -2.94 -4.08
C ALA A 527 -24.69 -2.12 -4.94
N VAL A 528 -24.51 -2.56 -6.18
CA VAL A 528 -23.70 -1.85 -7.17
C VAL A 528 -24.28 -0.44 -7.37
N PRO A 529 -23.45 0.62 -7.31
CA PRO A 529 -23.94 1.99 -7.43
C PRO A 529 -24.57 2.26 -8.81
N ALA A 530 -25.72 2.94 -8.82
CA ALA A 530 -26.35 3.39 -10.06
C ALA A 530 -25.50 4.48 -10.75
N ALA A 531 -25.66 4.62 -12.07
CA ALA A 531 -24.89 5.60 -12.86
C ALA A 531 -25.05 7.05 -12.37
N SER A 532 -26.19 7.40 -11.77
CA SER A 532 -26.44 8.71 -11.16
C SER A 532 -25.57 8.95 -9.92
N ALA A 533 -25.36 7.94 -9.09
CA ALA A 533 -24.53 8.02 -7.88
C ALA A 533 -23.05 8.22 -8.21
N ILE A 534 -22.61 7.80 -9.40
CA ILE A 534 -21.23 8.01 -9.89
C ILE A 534 -20.96 9.51 -10.08
N GLN A 535 -21.97 10.29 -10.48
CA GLN A 535 -21.82 11.74 -10.71
C GLN A 535 -21.94 12.54 -9.41
N THR A 536 -22.83 12.12 -8.50
CA THR A 536 -23.11 12.84 -7.24
C THR A 536 -22.14 12.47 -6.11
N GLY A 537 -21.42 11.36 -6.23
CA GLY A 537 -20.58 10.79 -5.19
C GLY A 537 -21.28 9.66 -4.43
N LEU A 538 -20.47 8.74 -3.90
CA LEU A 538 -20.91 7.54 -3.19
C LEU A 538 -20.95 7.80 -1.68
N SER A 539 -22.06 7.48 -1.03
CA SER A 539 -22.13 7.48 0.43
C SER A 539 -21.46 6.22 0.99
N VAL A 540 -20.46 6.39 1.83
CA VAL A 540 -19.72 5.34 2.51
C VAL A 540 -19.80 5.61 4.01
N ARG A 541 -20.11 4.58 4.81
CA ARG A 541 -20.12 4.73 6.26
C ARG A 541 -18.76 4.33 6.83
N GLY A 542 -18.09 5.29 7.48
CA GLY A 542 -16.82 5.11 8.15
C GLY A 542 -16.92 4.13 9.32
N ALA A 543 -15.77 3.63 9.77
CA ALA A 543 -15.70 2.72 10.92
C ALA A 543 -16.18 3.37 12.24
N ASP A 544 -16.24 4.71 12.29
CA ASP A 544 -16.77 5.51 13.39
C ASP A 544 -18.29 5.77 13.29
N GLY A 545 -18.96 5.23 12.26
CA GLY A 545 -20.38 5.40 12.01
C GLY A 545 -20.75 6.69 11.27
N SER A 546 -19.77 7.51 10.87
CA SER A 546 -20.03 8.72 10.07
C SER A 546 -20.34 8.37 8.61
N ASP A 547 -21.34 9.04 8.02
CA ASP A 547 -21.65 8.91 6.60
C ASP A 547 -20.85 9.95 5.81
N ILE A 548 -20.01 9.48 4.89
CA ILE A 548 -19.07 10.30 4.11
C ILE A 548 -19.39 10.11 2.63
N THR A 549 -19.64 11.21 1.91
CA THR A 549 -19.83 11.17 0.46
C THR A 549 -18.49 11.34 -0.25
N VAL A 550 -18.11 10.37 -1.07
CA VAL A 550 -16.80 10.28 -1.72
C VAL A 550 -16.94 10.07 -3.22
N GLN A 551 -16.12 10.77 -4.02
CA GLN A 551 -16.02 10.54 -5.46
C GLN A 551 -15.37 9.18 -5.76
N LEU A 552 -15.88 8.47 -6.77
CA LEU A 552 -15.50 7.07 -7.01
C LEU A 552 -14.01 6.88 -7.34
N ALA A 553 -13.41 7.81 -8.08
CA ALA A 553 -11.97 7.80 -8.37
C ALA A 553 -11.11 8.03 -7.12
N ALA A 554 -11.58 8.86 -6.18
CA ALA A 554 -10.91 9.12 -4.92
C ALA A 554 -11.06 7.94 -3.96
N LEU A 555 -12.21 7.26 -3.97
CA LEU A 555 -12.43 6.00 -3.26
C LEU A 555 -11.50 4.89 -3.77
N GLU A 556 -11.39 4.73 -5.09
CA GLU A 556 -10.47 3.76 -5.70
C GLU A 556 -9.00 4.04 -5.32
N ALA A 557 -8.58 5.31 -5.30
CA ALA A 557 -7.24 5.69 -4.86
C ALA A 557 -7.02 5.41 -3.37
N ALA A 558 -8.02 5.69 -2.51
CA ALA A 558 -7.95 5.42 -1.08
C ALA A 558 -7.87 3.92 -0.78
N LEU A 559 -8.56 3.09 -1.56
CA LEU A 559 -8.66 1.63 -1.39
C LEU A 559 -7.60 0.83 -2.19
N ALA A 560 -6.72 1.53 -2.91
CA ALA A 560 -5.68 0.93 -3.74
C ALA A 560 -4.74 0.00 -2.93
N PRO A 561 -4.23 -1.10 -3.51
CA PRO A 561 -4.37 -1.52 -4.91
C PRO A 561 -5.74 -2.18 -5.17
N THR A 562 -6.54 -1.57 -6.04
CA THR A 562 -7.84 -2.08 -6.49
C THR A 562 -8.23 -1.41 -7.81
N LEU A 563 -9.13 -2.05 -8.56
CA LEU A 563 -9.74 -1.52 -9.77
C LEU A 563 -11.25 -1.69 -9.65
N ILE A 564 -12.01 -0.60 -9.78
CA ILE A 564 -13.47 -0.64 -9.64
C ILE A 564 -14.13 -0.55 -11.02
N ALA A 565 -14.74 -1.64 -11.47
CA ALA A 565 -15.50 -1.71 -12.71
C ALA A 565 -16.95 -1.25 -12.49
N TRP A 566 -17.18 0.06 -12.44
CA TRP A 566 -18.53 0.64 -12.31
C TRP A 566 -19.23 0.83 -13.67
N PRO A 567 -20.58 0.93 -13.70
CA PRO A 567 -21.33 1.08 -14.95
C PRO A 567 -20.86 2.25 -15.81
N GLY A 568 -20.64 1.99 -17.10
CA GLY A 568 -20.18 3.01 -18.06
C GLY A 568 -18.68 3.32 -18.03
N ARG A 569 -17.89 2.62 -17.21
CA ARG A 569 -16.43 2.69 -17.25
C ARG A 569 -15.89 1.66 -18.23
N ASP A 570 -15.54 2.12 -19.43
CA ASP A 570 -14.83 1.30 -20.40
C ASP A 570 -13.36 1.17 -20.00
N GLY A 571 -12.74 0.08 -20.45
CA GLY A 571 -11.32 -0.20 -20.30
C GLY A 571 -10.60 -0.19 -21.65
N VAL A 572 -9.32 -0.52 -21.61
CA VAL A 572 -8.49 -0.66 -22.80
C VAL A 572 -7.52 -1.82 -22.65
N ILE A 573 -7.37 -2.63 -23.71
CA ILE A 573 -6.36 -3.69 -23.78
C ILE A 573 -5.17 -3.17 -24.56
N VAL A 574 -3.96 -3.35 -24.01
CA VAL A 574 -2.69 -3.01 -24.67
C VAL A 574 -1.84 -4.26 -24.87
N PRO A 575 -1.26 -4.46 -26.07
CA PRO A 575 -0.28 -5.51 -26.27
C PRO A 575 1.06 -5.13 -25.63
N ILE A 576 1.70 -6.11 -25.00
CA ILE A 576 3.05 -5.99 -24.46
C ILE A 576 3.86 -7.26 -24.78
N ALA A 577 5.14 -7.08 -25.09
CA ALA A 577 6.04 -8.21 -25.28
C ALA A 577 6.43 -8.81 -23.93
N LYS A 578 6.67 -10.13 -23.89
CA LYS A 578 7.00 -10.84 -22.64
C LYS A 578 8.12 -10.19 -21.84
N SER A 579 9.25 -9.87 -22.47
CA SER A 579 10.39 -9.23 -21.80
C SER A 579 10.03 -7.92 -21.12
N PHE A 580 9.22 -7.08 -21.77
CA PHE A 580 8.75 -5.82 -21.20
C PHE A 580 7.67 -6.03 -20.15
N ALA A 581 6.80 -7.04 -20.30
CA ALA A 581 5.78 -7.38 -19.30
C ALA A 581 6.44 -7.84 -18.00
N ASP A 582 7.44 -8.72 -18.11
CA ASP A 582 8.21 -9.24 -17.00
C ASP A 582 8.87 -8.11 -16.20
N ASP A 583 9.50 -7.17 -16.88
CA ASP A 583 10.16 -6.01 -16.28
C ASP A 583 9.20 -4.92 -15.78
N LEU A 584 8.14 -4.60 -16.53
CA LEU A 584 7.23 -3.48 -16.25
C LEU A 584 6.12 -3.88 -15.28
N LEU A 585 5.70 -5.15 -15.29
CA LEU A 585 4.57 -5.67 -14.52
C LEU A 585 5.01 -6.63 -13.42
N GLY A 586 6.23 -7.19 -13.50
CA GLY A 586 6.72 -8.17 -12.54
C GLY A 586 6.05 -9.53 -12.70
N THR A 587 5.84 -9.98 -13.94
CA THR A 587 5.12 -11.23 -14.29
C THR A 587 6.01 -12.45 -14.51
N ALA A 588 7.33 -12.29 -14.44
CA ALA A 588 8.27 -13.39 -14.64
C ALA A 588 8.16 -14.44 -13.53
N ASP A 589 8.20 -15.73 -13.92
CA ASP A 589 8.26 -16.88 -13.00
C ASP A 589 9.71 -17.32 -12.69
N GLN A 590 10.73 -16.63 -13.22
CA GLN A 590 12.14 -17.01 -13.09
C GLN A 590 13.01 -15.83 -12.59
N LEU A 591 14.06 -16.18 -11.85
CA LEU A 591 15.06 -15.25 -11.30
C LEU A 591 15.77 -14.47 -12.41
N TYR A 592 15.87 -13.15 -12.24
CA TYR A 592 16.60 -12.27 -13.14
C TYR A 592 18.11 -12.38 -12.89
N MET A 593 18.87 -12.84 -13.88
CA MET A 593 20.33 -12.88 -13.80
C MET A 593 20.98 -11.48 -13.86
N PHE A 594 20.26 -10.46 -14.37
CA PHE A 594 20.78 -9.11 -14.63
C PHE A 594 20.05 -7.99 -13.86
N GLY A 595 19.23 -8.35 -12.86
CA GLY A 595 18.42 -7.41 -12.09
C GLY A 595 17.18 -6.87 -12.82
N ARG A 596 16.25 -6.29 -12.07
CA ARG A 596 14.98 -5.68 -12.50
C ARG A 596 15.14 -4.17 -12.70
N PRO A 597 14.52 -3.55 -13.72
CA PRO A 597 14.60 -2.10 -13.93
C PRO A 597 13.89 -1.30 -12.84
N ASN A 598 14.29 -0.04 -12.64
CA ASN A 598 13.69 0.88 -11.63
C ASN A 598 12.15 0.94 -11.71
N ALA A 599 11.58 0.87 -12.92
CA ALA A 599 10.14 0.84 -13.14
C ALA A 599 9.41 -0.30 -12.39
N ALA A 600 10.08 -1.44 -12.15
CA ALA A 600 9.52 -2.54 -11.37
C ALA A 600 9.35 -2.19 -9.88
N PHE A 601 10.13 -1.24 -9.37
CA PHE A 601 10.20 -0.85 -7.97
C PHE A 601 9.33 0.37 -7.64
N VAL A 602 8.89 1.11 -8.67
CA VAL A 602 8.01 2.27 -8.54
C VAL A 602 6.56 1.86 -8.82
N SER A 603 5.61 2.47 -8.13
CA SER A 603 4.18 2.19 -8.35
C SER A 603 3.56 2.91 -9.51
N LEU A 604 4.02 4.15 -9.75
CA LEU A 604 3.60 4.93 -10.89
C LEU A 604 4.53 4.57 -12.05
N ARG A 605 4.01 3.79 -12.97
CA ARG A 605 4.77 3.24 -14.09
C ARG A 605 4.36 3.93 -15.38
N THR A 606 5.24 3.93 -16.37
CA THR A 606 4.99 4.60 -17.65
C THR A 606 5.05 3.57 -18.77
N TYR A 607 3.98 3.52 -19.56
CA TYR A 607 3.87 2.74 -20.78
C TYR A 607 3.90 3.69 -21.99
N PHE A 608 4.81 3.43 -22.93
CA PHE A 608 4.92 4.20 -24.16
C PHE A 608 4.21 3.51 -25.32
N ASN A 609 3.44 4.28 -26.08
CA ASN A 609 2.74 3.81 -27.26
C ASN A 609 2.60 4.90 -28.34
N SER A 610 1.96 4.55 -29.45
CA SER A 610 1.72 5.47 -30.55
C SER A 610 0.73 6.58 -30.15
N PRO A 611 0.94 7.84 -30.56
CA PRO A 611 -0.02 8.94 -30.35
C PRO A 611 -1.44 8.66 -30.86
N ARG A 612 -1.60 7.76 -31.84
CA ARG A 612 -2.90 7.39 -32.41
C ARG A 612 -3.88 6.80 -31.39
N THR A 613 -3.37 6.23 -30.30
CA THR A 613 -4.17 5.58 -29.27
C THR A 613 -4.55 6.52 -28.12
N ALA A 614 -4.13 7.78 -28.16
CA ALA A 614 -4.43 8.79 -27.13
C ALA A 614 -5.93 8.94 -26.81
N PRO A 615 -6.87 8.89 -27.78
CA PRO A 615 -8.29 9.00 -27.48
C PRO A 615 -8.83 7.88 -26.55
N LEU A 616 -8.19 6.72 -26.57
CA LEU A 616 -8.56 5.57 -25.74
C LEU A 616 -7.89 5.60 -24.35
N MET A 617 -6.74 6.27 -24.23
CA MET A 617 -5.90 6.30 -23.02
C MET A 617 -6.22 7.52 -22.14
N ARG A 618 -7.45 7.60 -21.63
CA ARG A 618 -7.87 8.72 -20.77
C ARG A 618 -7.56 8.45 -19.29
N SER A 619 -7.33 9.51 -18.52
CA SER A 619 -7.20 9.41 -17.06
C SER A 619 -8.42 8.71 -16.45
N GLY A 620 -8.18 7.81 -15.50
CA GLY A 620 -9.18 7.00 -14.85
C GLY A 620 -9.63 5.76 -15.63
N VAL A 621 -9.16 5.52 -16.86
CA VAL A 621 -9.50 4.30 -17.62
C VAL A 621 -8.67 3.11 -17.13
N PRO A 622 -9.26 1.92 -16.91
CA PRO A 622 -8.51 0.70 -16.62
C PRO A 622 -7.73 0.22 -17.86
N ILE A 623 -6.44 -0.06 -17.67
CA ILE A 623 -5.53 -0.57 -18.71
C ILE A 623 -5.17 -2.03 -18.43
N LEU A 624 -5.44 -2.91 -19.38
CA LEU A 624 -5.20 -4.36 -19.28
C LEU A 624 -4.04 -4.74 -20.21
N PHE A 625 -3.07 -5.49 -19.69
CA PHE A 625 -1.86 -5.86 -20.42
C PHE A 625 -1.97 -7.27 -21.00
N TYR A 626 -2.04 -7.36 -22.32
CA TYR A 626 -2.04 -8.61 -23.08
C TYR A 626 -0.62 -9.00 -23.50
N GLU A 627 -0.16 -10.15 -23.02
CA GLU A 627 1.16 -10.68 -23.33
C GLU A 627 1.15 -11.45 -24.66
N SER A 628 1.87 -10.95 -25.67
CA SER A 628 1.80 -11.49 -27.03
C SER A 628 2.52 -12.84 -27.21
N LYS A 629 1.87 -13.78 -27.90
CA LYS A 629 2.47 -15.06 -28.30
C LYS A 629 3.67 -14.90 -29.24
N ARG A 630 3.66 -13.86 -30.09
CA ARG A 630 4.73 -13.63 -31.09
C ARG A 630 6.08 -13.33 -30.42
N SER A 631 6.06 -12.75 -29.23
CA SER A 631 7.25 -12.48 -28.41
C SER A 631 7.58 -13.61 -27.43
N GLY A 632 7.07 -14.82 -27.65
CA GLY A 632 7.26 -15.95 -26.73
C GLY A 632 6.43 -15.83 -25.44
N GLY A 633 5.37 -15.03 -25.45
CA GLY A 633 4.51 -14.79 -24.30
C GLY A 633 3.32 -15.72 -24.17
N ARG A 634 2.60 -15.60 -23.04
CA ARG A 634 1.52 -16.52 -22.63
C ARG A 634 0.22 -16.43 -23.44
N ALA A 635 0.12 -15.47 -24.37
CA ALA A 635 -1.11 -15.19 -25.13
C ALA A 635 -2.32 -14.93 -24.22
N ALA A 636 -2.10 -14.18 -23.15
CA ALA A 636 -3.08 -13.97 -22.08
C ALA A 636 -2.98 -12.55 -21.51
N ILE A 637 -4.05 -12.08 -20.88
CA ILE A 637 -4.00 -10.90 -20.01
C ILE A 637 -3.40 -11.31 -18.68
N VAL A 638 -2.30 -10.67 -18.30
CA VAL A 638 -1.49 -11.03 -17.12
C VAL A 638 -1.63 -10.04 -15.96
N ALA A 639 -1.99 -8.79 -16.26
CA ALA A 639 -2.17 -7.76 -15.25
C ALA A 639 -3.10 -6.65 -15.75
N ALA A 640 -3.64 -5.89 -14.80
CA ALA A 640 -4.40 -4.67 -15.08
C ALA A 640 -3.93 -3.53 -14.16
N GLY A 641 -4.09 -2.29 -14.59
CA GLY A 641 -3.83 -1.10 -13.79
C GLY A 641 -4.81 0.03 -14.12
N ARG A 642 -4.57 1.21 -13.57
CA ARG A 642 -5.38 2.40 -13.81
C ARG A 642 -4.53 3.50 -14.42
N ILE A 643 -5.01 4.09 -15.51
CA ILE A 643 -4.34 5.25 -16.12
C ILE A 643 -4.51 6.47 -15.20
N VAL A 644 -3.40 7.07 -14.78
CA VAL A 644 -3.38 8.31 -14.01
C VAL A 644 -3.39 9.50 -14.96
N ASP A 645 -2.54 9.46 -15.98
CA ASP A 645 -2.41 10.53 -16.96
C ASP A 645 -1.83 9.97 -18.28
N ALA A 646 -2.10 10.66 -19.39
CA ALA A 646 -1.57 10.31 -20.69
C ALA A 646 -1.19 11.59 -21.46
N THR A 647 0.09 11.73 -21.78
CA THR A 647 0.64 12.94 -22.43
C THR A 647 1.39 12.59 -23.70
N ILE A 648 1.19 13.39 -24.74
CA ILE A 648 1.96 13.26 -25.98
C ILE A 648 3.23 14.09 -25.83
N VAL A 649 4.38 13.45 -26.00
CA VAL A 649 5.70 14.06 -25.81
C VAL A 649 6.56 13.76 -27.03
N SER A 650 7.35 14.73 -27.47
CA SER A 650 8.37 14.50 -28.51
C SER A 650 9.48 13.60 -27.95
N LYS A 651 9.97 12.64 -28.75
CA LYS A 651 11.02 11.69 -28.32
C LYS A 651 12.27 12.38 -27.76
N GLU A 652 12.62 13.55 -28.29
CA GLU A 652 13.79 14.33 -27.83
C GLU A 652 13.58 15.06 -26.49
N ARG A 653 12.32 15.22 -26.06
CA ARG A 653 11.92 15.99 -24.86
C ARG A 653 11.34 15.11 -23.75
N VAL A 654 11.42 13.79 -23.87
CA VAL A 654 10.99 12.89 -22.80
C VAL A 654 11.87 13.11 -21.59
N SER A 655 11.25 13.37 -20.44
CA SER A 655 11.98 13.61 -19.20
C SER A 655 12.63 12.33 -18.68
N ASP A 656 13.79 12.46 -18.02
CA ASP A 656 14.47 11.37 -17.32
C ASP A 656 13.53 10.66 -16.32
N GLU A 657 12.59 11.37 -15.71
CA GLU A 657 11.62 10.81 -14.75
C GLU A 657 10.65 9.83 -15.40
N LEU A 658 10.16 10.12 -16.61
CA LEU A 658 9.27 9.22 -17.35
C LEU A 658 10.01 7.97 -17.83
N LEU A 659 11.26 8.13 -18.25
CA LEU A 659 12.12 7.00 -18.64
C LEU A 659 12.46 6.11 -17.43
N GLN A 660 12.69 6.67 -16.24
CA GLN A 660 12.91 5.89 -15.02
C GLN A 660 11.69 5.06 -14.59
N ARG A 661 10.49 5.53 -14.93
CA ARG A 661 9.21 4.83 -14.68
C ARG A 661 8.85 3.84 -15.78
N ALA A 662 9.62 3.79 -16.87
CA ALA A 662 9.44 2.88 -17.98
C ALA A 662 10.58 1.85 -18.04
N VAL A 663 10.38 0.80 -18.84
CA VAL A 663 11.40 -0.23 -19.10
C VAL A 663 12.17 0.04 -20.38
N VAL A 664 11.62 0.88 -21.27
CA VAL A 664 12.18 1.10 -22.60
C VAL A 664 13.30 2.13 -22.54
N GLU A 665 14.50 1.70 -22.97
CA GLU A 665 15.70 2.55 -23.05
C GLU A 665 15.78 3.32 -24.39
N ASP A 666 15.23 2.76 -25.47
CA ASP A 666 15.18 3.38 -26.80
C ASP A 666 13.72 3.44 -27.33
N LEU A 667 13.24 4.67 -27.56
CA LEU A 667 11.87 4.95 -28.00
C LEU A 667 11.72 4.90 -29.54
N ASP A 668 12.81 4.88 -30.30
CA ASP A 668 12.77 4.85 -31.76
C ASP A 668 12.11 3.61 -32.37
N PRO A 669 12.36 2.37 -31.89
CA PRO A 669 11.70 1.19 -32.43
C PRO A 669 10.21 1.08 -32.06
N LEU A 670 9.70 1.87 -31.10
CA LEU A 670 8.30 1.79 -30.65
C LEU A 670 7.32 2.44 -31.62
N THR A 671 7.72 3.54 -32.26
CA THR A 671 6.86 4.29 -33.18
C THR A 671 7.70 5.01 -34.23
N THR A 672 7.21 5.02 -35.47
CA THR A 672 7.82 5.77 -36.58
C THR A 672 7.56 7.26 -36.50
N SER A 673 6.66 7.71 -35.60
CA SER A 673 6.38 9.12 -35.35
C SER A 673 7.52 9.80 -34.57
N SER A 674 7.69 11.12 -34.74
CA SER A 674 8.56 11.94 -33.89
C SER A 674 8.03 12.07 -32.46
N ASP A 675 6.73 11.83 -32.29
CA ASP A 675 6.03 11.93 -31.02
C ASP A 675 5.62 10.55 -30.48
N VAL A 676 5.66 10.41 -29.17
CA VAL A 676 5.25 9.24 -28.39
C VAL A 676 4.15 9.63 -27.41
N LEU A 677 3.24 8.69 -27.14
CA LEU A 677 2.28 8.83 -26.05
C LEU A 677 2.87 8.17 -24.80
N ALA A 678 3.04 8.95 -23.74
CA ALA A 678 3.46 8.49 -22.43
C ALA A 678 2.23 8.31 -21.55
N THR A 679 1.85 7.05 -21.30
CA THR A 679 0.70 6.69 -20.44
C THR A 679 1.23 6.30 -19.07
N SER A 680 0.97 7.12 -18.05
CA SER A 680 1.31 6.81 -16.65
C SER A 680 0.17 6.05 -15.99
N PHE A 681 0.47 4.94 -15.32
CA PHE A 681 -0.51 4.10 -14.67
C PHE A 681 -0.10 3.70 -13.25
N ASP A 682 -1.08 3.52 -12.37
CA ASP A 682 -0.94 3.08 -10.99
C ASP A 682 -1.80 1.85 -10.70
N SER A 683 -1.88 1.47 -9.41
CA SER A 683 -2.81 0.44 -8.91
C SER A 683 -2.72 -0.88 -9.67
N LEU A 684 -1.50 -1.23 -10.14
CA LEU A 684 -1.27 -2.47 -10.87
C LEU A 684 -1.72 -3.66 -10.04
N ILE A 685 -2.50 -4.56 -10.62
CA ILE A 685 -2.90 -5.83 -10.03
C ILE A 685 -2.54 -6.95 -10.99
N ARG A 686 -1.73 -7.90 -10.51
CA ARG A 686 -1.32 -9.10 -11.27
C ARG A 686 -2.42 -10.14 -11.13
N PHE A 687 -2.80 -10.74 -12.26
CA PHE A 687 -3.87 -11.73 -12.28
C PHE A 687 -3.33 -13.04 -11.69
N PRO A 688 -3.94 -13.58 -10.62
CA PRO A 688 -3.61 -14.92 -10.14
C PRO A 688 -3.77 -15.96 -11.25
N ASN A 689 -4.82 -15.81 -12.06
CA ASN A 689 -5.13 -16.68 -13.19
C ASN A 689 -5.14 -15.86 -14.50
N PRO A 690 -4.06 -15.89 -15.31
CA PRO A 690 -4.02 -15.15 -16.57
C PRO A 690 -5.16 -15.54 -17.52
N VAL A 691 -5.84 -14.55 -18.11
CA VAL A 691 -6.99 -14.79 -19.00
C VAL A 691 -6.52 -15.03 -20.42
N THR A 692 -6.62 -16.28 -20.88
CA THR A 692 -6.11 -16.73 -22.19
C THR A 692 -6.86 -16.10 -23.37
N LEU A 693 -6.19 -16.04 -24.53
CA LEU A 693 -6.78 -15.56 -25.78
C LEU A 693 -8.10 -16.27 -26.11
N ASP A 694 -8.18 -17.59 -25.96
CA ASP A 694 -9.40 -18.34 -26.26
C ASP A 694 -10.58 -17.90 -25.38
N THR A 695 -10.31 -17.59 -24.10
CA THR A 695 -11.30 -17.01 -23.20
C THR A 695 -11.70 -15.60 -23.65
N LEU A 696 -10.75 -14.77 -24.09
CA LEU A 696 -11.05 -13.44 -24.63
C LEU A 696 -11.91 -13.49 -25.90
N ARG A 697 -11.71 -14.50 -26.75
CA ARG A 697 -12.57 -14.73 -27.94
C ARG A 697 -13.99 -15.07 -27.54
N GLN A 698 -14.16 -15.95 -26.56
CA GLN A 698 -15.48 -16.32 -26.04
C GLN A 698 -16.21 -15.11 -25.45
N LEU A 699 -15.48 -14.17 -24.85
CA LEU A 699 -16.03 -12.92 -24.32
C LEU A 699 -16.23 -11.82 -25.39
N GLY A 700 -15.79 -12.05 -26.63
CA GLY A 700 -15.84 -11.06 -27.71
C GLY A 700 -14.90 -9.86 -27.51
N ALA A 701 -13.83 -10.02 -26.74
CA ALA A 701 -12.91 -8.94 -26.34
C ALA A 701 -11.64 -8.83 -27.21
N GLU A 702 -11.54 -9.59 -28.30
CA GLU A 702 -10.35 -9.62 -29.18
C GLU A 702 -10.22 -8.37 -30.09
N GLY A 703 -11.33 -7.68 -30.34
CA GLY A 703 -11.40 -6.52 -31.22
C GLY A 703 -11.11 -6.83 -32.69
N SER A 704 -11.27 -5.82 -33.56
CA SER A 704 -11.06 -5.97 -35.02
C SER A 704 -9.59 -6.19 -35.40
N SER A 705 -8.63 -5.82 -34.54
CA SER A 705 -7.20 -5.96 -34.76
C SER A 705 -6.58 -7.21 -34.12
N ASN A 706 -7.39 -8.11 -33.54
CA ASN A 706 -6.93 -9.33 -32.86
C ASN A 706 -5.80 -9.03 -31.84
N LEU A 707 -6.01 -7.99 -31.03
CA LEU A 707 -5.10 -7.50 -30.00
C LEU A 707 -3.68 -7.13 -30.48
N GLN A 708 -3.49 -6.84 -31.78
CA GLN A 708 -2.20 -6.37 -32.30
C GLN A 708 -1.93 -4.90 -31.98
N THR A 709 -2.99 -4.12 -31.73
CA THR A 709 -2.94 -2.73 -31.33
C THR A 709 -3.75 -2.54 -30.06
N THR A 710 -3.71 -1.34 -29.49
CA THR A 710 -4.64 -0.95 -28.43
C THR A 710 -6.08 -1.17 -28.88
N THR A 711 -6.86 -1.87 -28.05
CA THR A 711 -8.25 -2.26 -28.33
C THR A 711 -9.18 -1.69 -27.25
N PRO A 712 -10.26 -0.99 -27.62
CA PRO A 712 -11.25 -0.53 -26.64
C PRO A 712 -12.01 -1.71 -26.04
N LEU A 713 -12.32 -1.63 -24.75
CA LEU A 713 -12.97 -2.71 -24.00
C LEU A 713 -14.24 -2.17 -23.32
N PRO A 714 -15.44 -2.52 -23.80
CA PRO A 714 -16.69 -2.15 -23.14
C PRO A 714 -16.76 -2.62 -21.69
N ASN A 715 -17.43 -1.85 -20.84
CA ASN A 715 -17.57 -2.12 -19.41
C ASN A 715 -17.97 -3.57 -19.05
N ALA A 716 -18.93 -4.16 -19.77
CA ALA A 716 -19.37 -5.54 -19.53
C ALA A 716 -18.25 -6.57 -19.75
N GLN A 717 -17.43 -6.38 -20.79
CA GLN A 717 -16.30 -7.26 -21.08
C GLN A 717 -15.16 -7.04 -20.09
N LEU A 718 -14.92 -5.79 -19.66
CA LEU A 718 -13.98 -5.46 -18.61
C LEU A 718 -14.29 -6.21 -17.32
N ALA A 719 -15.54 -6.13 -16.85
CA ALA A 719 -15.97 -6.84 -15.64
C ALA A 719 -15.78 -8.36 -15.77
N ALA A 720 -16.18 -8.95 -16.90
CA ALA A 720 -16.03 -10.38 -17.14
C ALA A 720 -14.56 -10.84 -17.16
N ILE A 721 -13.65 -10.05 -17.72
CA ILE A 721 -12.21 -10.36 -17.73
C ILE A 721 -11.63 -10.29 -16.32
N LEU A 722 -11.99 -9.25 -15.54
CA LEU A 722 -11.54 -9.11 -14.16
C LEU A 722 -12.03 -10.29 -13.30
N ASP A 723 -13.29 -10.71 -13.48
CA ASP A 723 -13.87 -11.86 -12.78
C ASP A 723 -13.12 -13.16 -13.09
N ARG A 724 -12.82 -13.42 -14.37
CA ARG A 724 -12.04 -14.60 -14.79
C ARG A 724 -10.59 -14.56 -14.32
N GLY A 725 -10.02 -13.36 -14.21
CA GLY A 725 -8.68 -13.17 -13.66
C GLY A 725 -8.56 -13.52 -12.18
N TRP A 726 -9.67 -13.37 -11.43
CA TRP A 726 -9.74 -13.55 -9.98
C TRP A 726 -10.56 -14.74 -9.51
N SER A 727 -11.22 -15.47 -10.40
CA SER A 727 -11.93 -16.70 -10.05
C SER A 727 -10.94 -17.73 -9.52
N SER A 728 -11.23 -18.32 -8.37
CA SER A 728 -10.52 -19.51 -7.86
C SER A 728 -10.65 -20.63 -8.90
N ALA A 729 -9.52 -21.17 -9.34
CA ALA A 729 -9.51 -22.40 -10.15
C ALA A 729 -9.96 -23.60 -9.31
#